data_AF-A0A7S1EIP6-F1
#
_entry.id   AF-A0A7S1EIP6-F1
#
_cell.length_a   1.000
_cell.length_b   1.000
_cell.length_c   1.000
_cell.angle_alpha   90.00
_cell.angle_beta   90.00
_cell.angle_gamma   90.00
#
_symmetry.space_group_name_H-M   'P 1'
#
loop_
_entity.id
_entity.type
_entity.pdbx_description
1 polymer ?
#
loop_
_entity_poly.entity_id
_entity_poly.type
_entity_poly.pdbx_seq_one_letter_code
_entity_poly.pdbx_strand_id
1 'polypeptide(L)'
;MYQCKADILRLEILWREGGVYIDADMVWLHKDLQDVLDLCKDTGFFCGFEPDTKDKPYSVIGNSFLAATPKHPLVDMLIKYIRAIYPHKRPYHGVEWVTGPLAYTKCISHTKMPWTIPPQIWFYPKFHYVPNPDAINLADFPDSYAFQFGYTCSGLEGWVANSIRRCTLDSYWLDKCPQLKDLDWPLGKLAAFPKEGEAPAGGGEIPKVIHQFAFQGQKPDRWIKTWAEDFVRENPGWSYKCWTSMTELKGDYFCCNMYNDQPWQMDSMAMRLLSLEVIYRHGGYHVPLTSPWRKDCSSMPALDEGSAGLLDPNADGSIFGAEALSHGFAEAESLRIVGCAKESPQCLEKIRRIMMMDTRVINERFLTYPDSVAAYLDFPDWTRFLGASEMWDLCNHPASERAMLAWSYDSTVPCYRLSDGHRGLVKESQQRCIVVTDPELFYFKSLIDSIPGFISKLDQECGSWQVMLIALEYEAGLEGSVLYKLNTATGSPNQKYIGAVFNSGWAKLIPDLDGVKDVQGTFYSSLMQQHDKLRIHVGCEKFTHDRALANIYRSIPSITHAFKVVANHEPPMDFDSQERSGNTLKAFKNGNTRFELQVDNEHRATYRGFNEDGAINSEIRLVDGHAGKRIEWLKVFFNHQVVLEKHNVNV
;
A
#
# COMPACT_ATOMS: atom_id res chain seq x y z
N MET A 1 -14.44 -3.34 -13.54
CA MET A 1 -13.75 -2.45 -12.59
C MET A 1 -13.35 -1.09 -13.20
N TYR A 2 -13.05 -0.98 -14.50
CA TYR A 2 -12.66 0.28 -15.15
C TYR A 2 -13.81 1.29 -15.37
N GLN A 3 -15.06 0.84 -15.49
CA GLN A 3 -16.22 1.72 -15.72
C GLN A 3 -16.44 2.71 -14.55
N CYS A 4 -16.41 2.23 -13.30
CA CYS A 4 -16.48 3.12 -12.12
C CYS A 4 -15.35 4.15 -12.08
N LYS A 5 -14.15 3.75 -12.51
CA LYS A 5 -13.00 4.66 -12.56
C LYS A 5 -13.21 5.72 -13.64
N ALA A 6 -13.70 5.34 -14.82
CA ALA A 6 -14.04 6.26 -15.90
C ALA A 6 -15.19 7.23 -15.54
N ASP A 7 -16.19 6.76 -14.79
CA ASP A 7 -17.30 7.60 -14.29
C ASP A 7 -16.86 8.67 -13.30
N ILE A 8 -15.90 8.34 -12.43
CA ILE A 8 -15.32 9.29 -11.47
C ILE A 8 -14.38 10.25 -12.21
N LEU A 9 -13.57 9.72 -13.11
CA LEU A 9 -12.56 10.50 -13.81
C LEU A 9 -13.15 11.58 -14.73
N ARG A 10 -14.27 11.31 -15.41
CA ARG A 10 -14.93 12.33 -16.25
C ARG A 10 -15.35 13.54 -15.44
N LEU A 11 -15.79 13.33 -14.20
CA LEU A 11 -16.14 14.42 -13.30
C LEU A 11 -14.89 15.16 -12.83
N GLU A 12 -13.83 14.46 -12.45
CA GLU A 12 -12.59 15.11 -12.02
C GLU A 12 -11.99 15.99 -13.11
N ILE A 13 -11.98 15.52 -14.36
CA ILE A 13 -11.48 16.30 -15.49
C ILE A 13 -12.36 17.49 -15.77
N LEU A 14 -13.68 17.31 -15.85
CA LEU A 14 -14.60 18.43 -16.05
C LEU A 14 -14.52 19.45 -14.91
N TRP A 15 -14.27 19.02 -13.67
CA TRP A 15 -14.08 19.95 -12.56
C TRP A 15 -12.74 20.68 -12.62
N ARG A 16 -11.66 20.06 -13.10
CA ARG A 16 -10.35 20.71 -13.19
C ARG A 16 -10.22 21.60 -14.43
N GLU A 17 -10.60 21.05 -15.57
CA GLU A 17 -10.32 21.60 -16.91
C GLU A 17 -11.57 22.19 -17.58
N GLY A 18 -12.78 21.91 -17.06
CA GLY A 18 -14.00 22.21 -17.79
C GLY A 18 -14.12 21.36 -19.06
N GLY A 19 -14.93 21.82 -20.01
CA GLY A 19 -15.01 21.23 -21.34
C GLY A 19 -16.21 20.33 -21.54
N VAL A 20 -16.11 19.45 -22.54
CA VAL A 20 -17.14 18.48 -22.93
C VAL A 20 -16.56 17.07 -22.83
N TYR A 21 -17.13 16.21 -22.01
CA TYR A 21 -16.80 14.79 -21.97
C TYR A 21 -17.72 13.98 -22.88
N ILE A 22 -17.16 13.03 -23.63
CA ILE A 22 -17.87 12.12 -24.54
C ILE A 22 -17.31 10.70 -24.37
N ASP A 23 -18.16 9.68 -24.24
CA ASP A 23 -17.71 8.28 -24.21
C ASP A 23 -17.01 7.89 -25.52
N ALA A 24 -16.01 7.01 -25.43
CA ALA A 24 -15.15 6.66 -26.56
C ALA A 24 -15.83 5.82 -27.66
N ASP A 25 -17.06 5.36 -27.43
CA ASP A 25 -17.89 4.66 -28.40
C ASP A 25 -19.05 5.49 -28.95
N MET A 26 -19.01 6.81 -28.75
CA MET A 26 -19.90 7.74 -29.44
C MET A 26 -19.25 8.23 -30.73
N VAL A 27 -19.98 8.14 -31.84
CA VAL A 27 -19.59 8.71 -33.14
C VAL A 27 -20.23 10.08 -33.32
N TRP A 28 -19.50 11.01 -33.91
CA TRP A 28 -20.02 12.33 -34.31
C TRP A 28 -20.87 12.24 -35.58
N LEU A 29 -21.94 13.05 -35.67
CA LEU A 29 -22.91 13.07 -36.76
C LEU A 29 -22.96 14.40 -37.54
N HIS A 30 -21.80 15.05 -37.71
CA HIS A 30 -21.64 16.24 -38.56
C HIS A 30 -22.42 17.50 -38.13
N LYS A 31 -22.62 17.70 -36.81
CA LYS A 31 -23.24 18.91 -36.23
C LYS A 31 -22.32 19.63 -35.24
N ASP A 32 -22.33 20.95 -35.24
CA ASP A 32 -21.52 21.80 -34.35
C ASP A 32 -22.08 21.83 -32.93
N LEU A 33 -21.25 21.57 -31.92
CA LEU A 33 -21.66 21.62 -30.51
C LEU A 33 -21.91 23.05 -29.98
N GLN A 34 -21.71 24.11 -30.78
CA GLN A 34 -21.97 25.49 -30.34
C GLN A 34 -23.41 25.69 -29.86
N ASP A 35 -24.41 25.12 -30.54
CA ASP A 35 -25.82 25.18 -30.12
C ASP A 35 -26.01 24.59 -28.71
N VAL A 36 -25.22 23.58 -28.36
CA VAL A 36 -25.23 22.93 -27.04
C VAL A 36 -24.54 23.81 -25.99
N LEU A 37 -23.43 24.47 -26.35
CA LEU A 37 -22.75 25.42 -25.46
C LEU A 37 -23.59 26.67 -25.20
N ASP A 38 -24.24 27.20 -26.24
CA ASP A 38 -25.12 28.37 -26.14
C ASP A 38 -26.33 28.07 -25.24
N LEU A 39 -26.87 26.85 -25.31
CA LEU A 39 -27.94 26.39 -24.45
C LEU A 39 -27.51 26.33 -22.96
N CYS A 40 -26.23 26.04 -22.68
CA CYS A 40 -25.72 25.93 -21.32
C CYS A 40 -24.93 27.15 -20.81
N LYS A 41 -24.86 28.25 -21.58
CA LYS A 41 -24.09 29.46 -21.22
C LYS A 41 -24.44 30.03 -19.85
N ASP A 42 -25.72 30.00 -19.48
CA ASP A 42 -26.23 30.60 -18.25
C ASP A 42 -26.09 29.64 -17.06
N THR A 43 -25.93 28.34 -17.32
CA THR A 43 -25.79 27.31 -16.29
C THR A 43 -24.36 26.83 -16.13
N GLY A 44 -23.50 27.00 -17.12
CA GLY A 44 -22.13 26.48 -17.14
C GLY A 44 -22.03 24.95 -17.03
N PHE A 45 -23.13 24.21 -17.21
CA PHE A 45 -23.21 22.76 -17.01
C PHE A 45 -24.42 22.12 -17.71
N PHE A 46 -24.20 20.97 -18.34
CA PHE A 46 -25.28 20.11 -18.87
C PHE A 46 -24.93 18.62 -18.80
N CYS A 47 -25.97 17.78 -18.81
CA CYS A 47 -25.87 16.32 -18.99
C CYS A 47 -26.81 15.84 -20.10
N GLY A 48 -26.41 14.80 -20.83
CA GLY A 48 -27.32 14.09 -21.72
C GLY A 48 -28.49 13.43 -20.96
N PHE A 49 -29.63 13.27 -21.63
CA PHE A 49 -30.79 12.55 -21.09
C PHE A 49 -30.99 11.27 -21.89
N GLU A 50 -30.95 10.12 -21.23
CA GLU A 50 -31.15 8.80 -21.86
C GLU A 50 -32.63 8.39 -21.77
N PRO A 51 -33.26 7.97 -22.88
CA PRO A 51 -34.65 7.53 -22.89
C PRO A 51 -34.89 6.26 -22.08
N ASP A 52 -36.15 6.05 -21.70
CA ASP A 52 -36.63 4.73 -21.35
C ASP A 52 -36.66 3.83 -22.60
N THR A 53 -36.38 2.55 -22.41
CA THR A 53 -36.43 1.54 -23.46
C THR A 53 -37.17 0.30 -22.99
N LYS A 54 -37.46 -0.60 -23.94
CA LYS A 54 -38.11 -1.88 -23.63
C LYS A 54 -37.36 -2.68 -22.56
N ASP A 55 -36.03 -2.55 -22.51
CA ASP A 55 -35.15 -3.27 -21.58
C ASP A 55 -34.75 -2.41 -20.35
N LYS A 56 -35.06 -1.11 -20.35
CA LYS A 56 -34.82 -0.14 -19.26
C LYS A 56 -36.02 0.79 -19.10
N PRO A 57 -37.02 0.47 -18.26
CA PRO A 57 -38.34 1.14 -18.26
C PRO A 57 -38.34 2.51 -17.55
N TYR A 58 -37.22 3.23 -17.54
CA TYR A 58 -37.10 4.56 -16.94
C TYR A 58 -35.98 5.36 -17.63
N SER A 59 -36.26 6.64 -17.89
CA SER A 59 -35.29 7.60 -18.39
C SER A 59 -34.30 8.00 -17.29
N VAL A 60 -33.06 8.30 -17.66
CA VAL A 60 -32.02 8.70 -16.69
C VAL A 60 -31.22 9.87 -17.21
N ILE A 61 -30.59 10.60 -16.30
CA ILE A 61 -29.53 11.54 -16.64
C ILE A 61 -28.29 10.72 -17.01
N GLY A 62 -27.95 10.73 -18.30
CA GLY A 62 -26.80 10.04 -18.85
C GLY A 62 -25.49 10.70 -18.44
N ASN A 63 -24.44 9.89 -18.35
CA ASN A 63 -23.10 10.38 -18.03
C ASN A 63 -22.11 10.19 -19.19
N SER A 64 -22.56 9.68 -20.34
CA SER A 64 -21.75 9.48 -21.54
C SER A 64 -21.50 10.76 -22.35
N PHE A 65 -22.29 11.82 -22.12
CA PHE A 65 -22.11 13.13 -22.73
C PHE A 65 -22.40 14.22 -21.69
N LEU A 66 -21.38 14.99 -21.32
CA LEU A 66 -21.42 15.98 -20.23
C LEU A 66 -20.65 17.24 -20.65
N ALA A 67 -21.03 18.42 -20.16
CA ALA A 67 -20.15 19.58 -20.22
C ALA A 67 -20.21 20.44 -18.96
N ALA A 68 -19.10 21.13 -18.64
CA ALA A 68 -18.99 21.97 -17.48
C ALA A 68 -17.95 23.09 -17.64
N THR A 69 -18.12 24.20 -16.93
CA THR A 69 -17.02 25.15 -16.69
C THR A 69 -16.01 24.53 -15.71
N PRO A 70 -14.73 24.96 -15.72
CA PRO A 70 -13.80 24.56 -14.69
C PRO A 70 -14.34 24.93 -13.32
N LYS A 71 -14.18 24.01 -12.38
CA LYS A 71 -14.61 24.09 -10.98
C LYS A 71 -16.12 24.26 -10.81
N HIS A 72 -16.92 23.80 -11.78
CA HIS A 72 -18.37 23.93 -11.72
C HIS A 72 -18.97 23.24 -10.47
N PRO A 73 -19.83 23.90 -9.68
CA PRO A 73 -20.29 23.37 -8.39
C PRO A 73 -21.13 22.09 -8.50
N LEU A 74 -21.88 21.89 -9.59
CA LEU A 74 -22.62 20.62 -9.80
C LEU A 74 -21.69 19.43 -10.03
N VAL A 75 -20.51 19.65 -10.64
CA VAL A 75 -19.52 18.59 -10.85
C VAL A 75 -18.87 18.22 -9.51
N ASP A 76 -18.51 19.21 -8.69
CA ASP A 76 -18.02 18.98 -7.32
C ASP A 76 -19.03 18.23 -6.46
N MET A 77 -20.31 18.62 -6.56
CA MET A 77 -21.40 17.96 -5.86
C MET A 77 -21.56 16.50 -6.30
N LEU A 78 -21.47 16.20 -7.60
CA LEU A 78 -21.50 14.83 -8.12
C LEU A 78 -20.32 13.99 -7.60
N ILE A 79 -19.10 14.54 -7.62
CA ILE A 79 -17.90 13.89 -7.06
C ILE A 79 -18.12 13.55 -5.59
N LYS A 80 -18.56 14.53 -4.80
CA LYS A 80 -18.83 14.37 -3.36
C LYS A 80 -19.94 13.37 -3.09
N TYR A 81 -21.01 13.40 -3.88
CA TYR A 81 -22.13 12.48 -3.76
C TYR A 81 -21.70 11.05 -4.07
N ILE A 82 -21.00 10.82 -5.19
CA ILE A 82 -20.47 9.52 -5.56
C ILE A 82 -19.50 9.01 -4.49
N ARG A 83 -18.57 9.85 -4.02
CA ARG A 83 -17.65 9.51 -2.93
C ARG A 83 -18.39 9.04 -1.67
N ALA A 84 -19.49 9.69 -1.33
CA ALA A 84 -20.30 9.33 -0.16
C ALA A 84 -21.04 7.99 -0.35
N ILE A 85 -21.60 7.71 -1.53
CA ILE A 85 -22.39 6.49 -1.76
C ILE A 85 -21.53 5.28 -2.17
N TYR A 86 -20.33 5.49 -2.71
CA TYR A 86 -19.49 4.45 -3.29
C TYR A 86 -19.19 3.28 -2.33
N PRO A 87 -18.63 3.49 -1.12
CA PRO A 87 -18.31 2.37 -0.22
C PRO A 87 -19.55 1.61 0.23
N HIS A 88 -20.71 2.28 0.33
CA HIS A 88 -21.95 1.67 0.79
C HIS A 88 -22.71 0.95 -0.31
N LYS A 89 -22.68 1.42 -1.55
CA LYS A 89 -23.44 0.85 -2.66
C LYS A 89 -22.65 -0.11 -3.52
N ARG A 90 -21.33 0.09 -3.67
CA ARG A 90 -20.50 -0.73 -4.56
C ARG A 90 -20.56 -2.23 -4.27
N PRO A 91 -20.64 -2.70 -3.00
CA PRO A 91 -20.77 -4.13 -2.71
C PRO A 91 -22.08 -4.76 -3.19
N TYR A 92 -23.15 -3.97 -3.35
CA TYR A 92 -24.51 -4.47 -3.54
C TYR A 92 -25.15 -4.10 -4.88
N HIS A 93 -24.60 -3.12 -5.61
CA HIS A 93 -25.20 -2.59 -6.82
C HIS A 93 -24.23 -2.51 -8.01
N GLY A 94 -24.79 -2.52 -9.22
CA GLY A 94 -24.08 -2.33 -10.48
C GLY A 94 -23.51 -0.93 -10.65
N VAL A 95 -22.59 -0.77 -11.60
CA VAL A 95 -21.86 0.49 -11.85
C VAL A 95 -22.83 1.66 -12.08
N GLU A 96 -23.91 1.41 -12.80
CA GLU A 96 -24.97 2.37 -13.12
C GLU A 96 -25.58 3.03 -11.87
N TRP A 97 -25.65 2.30 -10.75
CA TRP A 97 -26.23 2.76 -9.47
C TRP A 97 -25.22 3.43 -8.52
N VAL A 98 -23.94 3.20 -8.75
CA VAL A 98 -22.85 3.57 -7.83
C VAL A 98 -22.11 4.80 -8.35
N THR A 99 -21.72 4.79 -9.62
CA THR A 99 -20.95 5.87 -10.26
C THR A 99 -21.57 6.32 -11.59
N GLY A 100 -22.46 5.52 -12.17
CA GLY A 100 -23.03 5.75 -13.49
C GLY A 100 -24.32 6.60 -13.50
N PRO A 101 -25.13 6.50 -14.59
CA PRO A 101 -26.29 7.37 -14.83
C PRO A 101 -27.34 7.45 -13.70
N LEU A 102 -27.57 6.38 -12.94
CA LEU A 102 -28.54 6.40 -11.84
C LEU A 102 -28.01 7.14 -10.60
N ALA A 103 -26.70 7.14 -10.39
CA ALA A 103 -26.08 7.98 -9.37
C ALA A 103 -26.23 9.47 -9.73
N TYR A 104 -26.01 9.83 -11.00
CA TYR A 104 -26.19 11.20 -11.50
C TYR A 104 -27.65 11.63 -11.39
N THR A 105 -28.57 10.79 -11.84
CA THR A 105 -30.02 11.02 -11.74
C THR A 105 -30.42 11.30 -10.30
N LYS A 106 -30.00 10.46 -9.34
CA LYS A 106 -30.33 10.63 -7.93
C LYS A 106 -29.73 11.91 -7.33
N CYS A 107 -28.52 12.27 -7.76
CA CYS A 107 -27.81 13.45 -7.28
C CYS A 107 -28.43 14.75 -7.81
N ILE A 108 -28.54 14.87 -9.14
CA ILE A 108 -28.90 16.11 -9.84
C ILE A 108 -30.39 16.41 -9.71
N SER A 109 -31.25 15.39 -9.81
CA SER A 109 -32.72 15.59 -9.81
C SER A 109 -33.26 16.17 -8.51
N HIS A 110 -32.48 16.12 -7.43
CA HIS A 110 -32.86 16.67 -6.13
C HIS A 110 -32.15 18.00 -5.81
N THR A 111 -31.35 18.52 -6.73
CA THR A 111 -30.71 19.82 -6.56
C THR A 111 -31.68 20.94 -6.92
N LYS A 112 -31.55 22.08 -6.25
CA LYS A 112 -32.17 23.34 -6.68
C LYS A 112 -31.25 24.18 -7.57
N MET A 113 -30.15 23.59 -8.03
CA MET A 113 -29.14 24.30 -8.80
C MET A 113 -29.55 24.33 -10.28
N PRO A 114 -29.29 25.43 -11.00
CA PRO A 114 -29.59 25.52 -12.41
C PRO A 114 -28.68 24.58 -13.20
N TRP A 115 -29.25 23.84 -14.14
CA TRP A 115 -28.54 22.97 -15.07
C TRP A 115 -29.33 22.83 -16.36
N THR A 116 -28.63 22.44 -17.43
CA THR A 116 -29.22 22.35 -18.77
C THR A 116 -29.47 20.90 -19.15
N ILE A 117 -30.64 20.64 -19.75
CA ILE A 117 -31.01 19.35 -20.37
C ILE A 117 -31.24 19.58 -21.86
N PRO A 118 -30.32 19.16 -22.74
CA PRO A 118 -30.54 19.23 -24.18
C PRO A 118 -31.61 18.22 -24.64
N PRO A 119 -32.28 18.45 -25.79
CA PRO A 119 -33.20 17.49 -26.37
C PRO A 119 -32.57 16.09 -26.51
N GLN A 120 -33.26 15.06 -26.03
CA GLN A 120 -32.77 13.69 -26.00
C GLN A 120 -32.26 13.19 -27.37
N ILE A 121 -32.99 13.52 -28.44
CA ILE A 121 -32.67 13.13 -29.82
C ILE A 121 -31.27 13.61 -30.25
N TRP A 122 -30.70 14.63 -29.58
CA TRP A 122 -29.38 15.16 -29.88
C TRP A 122 -28.25 14.16 -29.62
N PHE A 123 -28.37 13.29 -28.61
CA PHE A 123 -27.30 12.36 -28.22
C PHE A 123 -27.73 10.90 -28.15
N TYR A 124 -29.03 10.64 -28.01
CA TYR A 124 -29.60 9.31 -27.88
C TYR A 124 -30.80 9.12 -28.81
N PRO A 125 -30.59 9.15 -30.15
CA PRO A 125 -31.68 8.98 -31.09
C PRO A 125 -32.21 7.54 -31.19
N LYS A 126 -31.44 6.57 -30.70
CA LYS A 126 -31.80 5.16 -30.60
C LYS A 126 -31.07 4.53 -29.42
N PHE A 127 -31.56 3.38 -28.93
CA PHE A 127 -30.92 2.65 -27.84
C PHE A 127 -29.51 2.15 -28.20
N HIS A 128 -28.56 2.29 -27.27
CA HIS A 128 -27.12 2.20 -27.48
C HIS A 128 -26.51 0.79 -27.35
N TYR A 129 -27.22 -0.26 -27.78
CA TYR A 129 -26.68 -1.63 -27.85
C TYR A 129 -26.88 -2.19 -29.26
N VAL A 130 -25.92 -1.93 -30.12
CA VAL A 130 -25.96 -2.35 -31.52
C VAL A 130 -24.87 -3.39 -31.72
N PRO A 131 -25.19 -4.70 -31.81
CA PRO A 131 -24.17 -5.74 -31.93
C PRO A 131 -23.29 -5.62 -33.18
N ASN A 132 -23.86 -5.10 -34.28
CA ASN A 132 -23.15 -4.83 -35.52
C ASN A 132 -23.21 -3.33 -35.85
N PRO A 133 -22.11 -2.57 -35.72
CA PRO A 133 -22.13 -1.13 -35.92
C PRO A 133 -22.44 -0.74 -37.38
N ASP A 134 -22.22 -1.65 -38.33
CA ASP A 134 -22.52 -1.45 -39.76
C ASP A 134 -24.01 -1.60 -40.10
N ALA A 135 -24.83 -2.09 -39.16
CA ALA A 135 -26.27 -2.25 -39.36
C ALA A 135 -27.06 -0.95 -39.15
N ILE A 136 -26.41 0.15 -38.76
CA ILE A 136 -27.03 1.43 -38.48
C ILE A 136 -26.71 2.42 -39.59
N ASN A 137 -27.74 2.93 -40.26
CA ASN A 137 -27.59 4.06 -41.15
C ASN A 137 -27.60 5.36 -40.33
N LEU A 138 -26.43 5.94 -40.08
CA LEU A 138 -26.30 7.16 -39.28
C LEU A 138 -27.03 8.37 -39.89
N ALA A 139 -27.29 8.36 -41.21
CA ALA A 139 -28.06 9.40 -41.89
C ALA A 139 -29.54 9.44 -41.50
N ASP A 140 -30.06 8.38 -40.85
CA ASP A 140 -31.44 8.35 -40.35
C ASP A 140 -31.63 9.26 -39.11
N PHE A 141 -30.56 9.87 -38.59
CA PHE A 141 -30.57 10.72 -37.40
C PHE A 141 -30.09 12.16 -37.67
N PRO A 142 -30.74 12.92 -38.59
CA PRO A 142 -30.28 14.26 -38.99
C PRO A 142 -30.33 15.30 -37.86
N ASP A 143 -31.11 15.03 -36.82
CA ASP A 143 -31.25 15.93 -35.67
C ASP A 143 -30.19 15.70 -34.58
N SER A 144 -29.39 14.64 -34.71
CA SER A 144 -28.46 14.17 -33.68
C SER A 144 -27.03 14.68 -33.91
N TYR A 145 -26.34 14.99 -32.82
CA TYR A 145 -24.92 15.35 -32.80
C TYR A 145 -24.02 14.13 -32.63
N ALA A 146 -24.54 13.10 -31.96
CA ALA A 146 -23.80 11.89 -31.65
C ALA A 146 -24.68 10.63 -31.69
N PHE A 147 -24.06 9.47 -31.92
CA PHE A 147 -24.67 8.15 -31.76
C PHE A 147 -23.77 7.23 -30.95
N GLN A 148 -24.30 6.54 -29.93
CA GLN A 148 -23.53 5.66 -29.04
C GLN A 148 -23.72 4.17 -29.36
N PHE A 149 -22.62 3.41 -29.38
CA PHE A 149 -22.64 1.97 -29.68
C PHE A 149 -22.50 1.01 -28.47
N GLY A 150 -21.96 1.48 -27.33
CA GLY A 150 -21.98 0.73 -26.05
C GLY A 150 -20.90 -0.36 -25.86
N TYR A 151 -19.65 -0.13 -26.28
CA TYR A 151 -18.56 -1.13 -26.34
C TYR A 151 -17.40 -0.95 -25.34
N THR A 152 -17.29 0.15 -24.61
CA THR A 152 -16.04 0.56 -23.92
C THR A 152 -15.69 -0.16 -22.58
N CYS A 153 -15.37 -1.49 -22.58
CA CYS A 153 -15.20 -2.33 -21.37
C CYS A 153 -14.16 -3.56 -21.32
N SER A 154 -12.81 -3.48 -21.43
CA SER A 154 -11.70 -4.30 -20.73
C SER A 154 -10.16 -4.13 -21.14
N GLY A 155 -9.15 -4.19 -20.20
CA GLY A 155 -7.73 -4.77 -20.31
C GLY A 155 -6.38 -3.97 -20.52
N LEU A 156 -5.37 -3.96 -19.58
CA LEU A 156 -3.97 -3.42 -19.81
C LEU A 156 -2.84 -3.83 -18.77
N GLU A 157 -2.24 -5.03 -18.84
CA GLU A 157 -1.26 -5.54 -17.83
C GLU A 157 0.23 -5.65 -18.27
N GLY A 158 0.59 -5.45 -19.55
CA GLY A 158 1.91 -5.88 -20.06
C GLY A 158 3.10 -4.92 -19.94
N TRP A 159 2.90 -3.64 -19.61
CA TRP A 159 3.94 -2.60 -19.81
C TRP A 159 4.87 -2.38 -18.60
N VAL A 160 4.45 -2.78 -17.40
CA VAL A 160 5.15 -2.54 -16.11
C VAL A 160 6.45 -3.35 -15.96
N ALA A 161 6.68 -4.37 -16.79
CA ALA A 161 7.79 -5.31 -16.57
C ALA A 161 9.21 -4.76 -16.86
N ASN A 162 9.38 -3.64 -17.57
CA ASN A 162 10.66 -3.39 -18.27
C ASN A 162 11.45 -2.10 -17.95
N SER A 163 11.02 -1.20 -17.04
CA SER A 163 11.63 0.15 -16.98
C SER A 163 12.53 0.47 -15.77
N ILE A 164 12.83 -0.49 -14.91
CA ILE A 164 13.68 -0.30 -13.72
C ILE A 164 15.14 -0.61 -14.05
N ARG A 165 15.93 0.35 -14.58
CA ARG A 165 17.41 0.35 -14.47
C ARG A 165 18.10 1.72 -14.53
N ARG A 166 17.40 2.84 -14.62
CA ARG A 166 18.06 4.15 -14.79
C ARG A 166 17.36 5.21 -13.96
N CYS A 167 17.95 5.59 -12.82
CA CYS A 167 18.39 6.96 -12.54
C CYS A 167 18.49 7.26 -11.04
N THR A 168 19.70 7.60 -10.62
CA THR A 168 20.01 8.47 -9.48
C THR A 168 20.71 9.69 -10.06
N LEU A 169 20.07 10.87 -10.17
CA LEU A 169 20.70 12.05 -10.77
C LEU A 169 20.23 13.38 -10.15
N ASP A 170 21.23 14.14 -9.69
CA ASP A 170 21.14 15.51 -9.19
C ASP A 170 20.98 16.57 -10.31
N SER A 171 20.55 17.78 -9.90
CA SER A 171 20.34 18.98 -10.72
C SER A 171 21.54 19.43 -11.58
N TYR A 172 22.77 19.01 -11.25
CA TYR A 172 23.98 19.26 -12.06
C TYR A 172 23.86 18.74 -13.51
N TRP A 173 23.09 17.67 -13.73
CA TRP A 173 22.95 17.06 -15.05
C TRP A 173 21.84 17.68 -15.90
N LEU A 174 20.87 18.41 -15.33
CA LEU A 174 19.82 19.07 -16.13
C LEU A 174 20.35 20.26 -16.95
N ASP A 175 21.44 20.88 -16.48
CA ASP A 175 22.14 21.95 -17.20
C ASP A 175 23.17 21.41 -18.20
N LYS A 176 23.79 20.25 -17.92
CA LYS A 176 24.77 19.60 -18.81
C LYS A 176 24.14 18.63 -19.82
N CYS A 177 22.95 18.12 -19.53
CA CYS A 177 22.19 17.17 -20.35
C CYS A 177 20.71 17.60 -20.42
N PRO A 178 20.39 18.62 -21.25
CA PRO A 178 19.01 19.12 -21.44
C PRO A 178 18.02 18.02 -21.83
N GLN A 179 18.51 16.97 -22.46
CA GLN A 179 17.77 15.79 -22.93
C GLN A 179 17.02 15.06 -21.79
N LEU A 180 17.45 15.23 -20.53
CA LEU A 180 16.77 14.65 -19.36
C LEU A 180 15.50 15.40 -18.95
N LYS A 181 15.36 16.69 -19.31
CA LYS A 181 14.14 17.50 -19.05
C LYS A 181 12.95 17.04 -19.90
N ASP A 182 13.24 16.36 -21.00
CA ASP A 182 12.24 15.91 -21.96
C ASP A 182 11.88 14.43 -21.82
N LEU A 183 12.49 13.72 -20.86
CA LEU A 183 12.08 12.37 -20.49
C LEU A 183 10.77 12.41 -19.68
N ASP A 184 9.80 11.59 -20.06
CA ASP A 184 8.50 11.48 -19.40
C ASP A 184 8.58 10.40 -18.30
N TRP A 185 8.54 10.83 -17.03
CA TRP A 185 8.62 9.94 -15.86
C TRP A 185 7.22 9.53 -15.38
N PRO A 186 7.09 8.50 -14.50
CA PRO A 186 5.78 7.97 -14.09
C PRO A 186 4.80 9.03 -13.57
N LEU A 187 5.30 10.05 -12.84
CA LEU A 187 4.51 11.14 -12.28
C LEU A 187 4.70 12.50 -12.98
N GLY A 188 5.24 12.55 -14.21
CA GLY A 188 5.37 13.79 -15.01
C GLY A 188 6.80 14.11 -15.45
N LYS A 189 7.01 15.31 -16.00
CA LYS A 189 8.36 15.80 -16.31
C LYS A 189 9.06 16.26 -15.04
N LEU A 190 10.39 16.17 -15.06
CA LEU A 190 11.19 16.66 -13.95
C LEU A 190 11.10 18.19 -13.88
N ALA A 191 10.63 18.70 -12.76
CA ALA A 191 10.41 20.12 -12.55
C ALA A 191 11.61 20.85 -11.99
N ALA A 192 11.79 22.09 -12.42
CA ALA A 192 12.60 23.02 -11.66
C ALA A 192 11.83 23.46 -10.40
N PHE A 193 12.55 23.65 -9.31
CA PHE A 193 11.99 24.29 -8.12
C PHE A 193 11.45 25.69 -8.47
N PRO A 194 10.24 26.07 -7.99
CA PRO A 194 9.73 27.42 -8.18
C PRO A 194 10.67 28.46 -7.55
N LYS A 195 10.73 29.62 -8.18
CA LYS A 195 11.33 30.83 -7.60
C LYS A 195 10.35 31.37 -6.56
N GLU A 196 10.83 31.89 -5.44
CA GLU A 196 9.97 32.32 -4.33
C GLU A 196 8.96 33.43 -4.77
N GLY A 197 7.61 33.17 -4.74
CA GLY A 197 6.57 34.24 -4.72
C GLY A 197 5.29 34.28 -5.62
N GLU A 198 4.67 33.21 -6.19
CA GLU A 198 3.50 33.34 -7.15
C GLU A 198 2.26 32.41 -6.90
N ALA A 199 0.99 32.87 -7.02
CA ALA A 199 -0.26 32.03 -7.06
C ALA A 199 -1.53 32.70 -7.75
N PRO A 200 -2.52 31.97 -8.40
CA PRO A 200 -3.70 32.58 -9.11
C PRO A 200 -5.19 32.07 -8.82
N ALA A 201 -6.22 32.78 -9.34
CA ALA A 201 -7.72 32.73 -9.08
C ALA A 201 -8.66 32.33 -10.29
N GLY A 202 -10.02 32.15 -10.15
CA GLY A 202 -10.92 31.65 -11.26
C GLY A 202 -12.42 32.08 -11.36
N GLY A 203 -12.94 32.11 -12.61
CA GLY A 203 -14.34 32.26 -13.10
C GLY A 203 -14.38 32.49 -14.64
N GLY A 204 -14.97 31.59 -15.46
CA GLY A 204 -14.87 31.65 -16.94
C GLY A 204 -15.81 30.72 -17.74
N GLU A 205 -15.81 30.84 -19.07
CA GLU A 205 -16.61 30.08 -20.06
C GLU A 205 -16.27 28.57 -20.11
N ILE A 206 -17.19 27.72 -20.62
CA ILE A 206 -16.89 26.29 -20.86
C ILE A 206 -15.82 26.19 -21.94
N PRO A 207 -14.64 25.62 -21.65
CA PRO A 207 -13.58 25.51 -22.63
C PRO A 207 -14.01 24.63 -23.80
N LYS A 208 -13.66 25.03 -25.02
CA LYS A 208 -13.93 24.25 -26.24
C LYS A 208 -12.93 23.10 -26.36
N VAL A 209 -13.00 22.16 -25.42
CA VAL A 209 -12.18 20.95 -25.38
C VAL A 209 -13.08 19.72 -25.21
N ILE A 210 -12.90 18.73 -26.08
CA ILE A 210 -13.54 17.42 -25.98
C ILE A 210 -12.61 16.47 -25.24
N HIS A 211 -13.14 15.78 -24.23
CA HIS A 211 -12.46 14.75 -23.47
C HIS A 211 -13.06 13.38 -23.77
N GLN A 212 -12.24 12.41 -24.15
CA GLN A 212 -12.66 10.99 -24.23
C GLN A 212 -11.64 10.08 -23.55
N PHE A 213 -12.06 8.90 -23.12
CA PHE A 213 -11.21 7.96 -22.37
C PHE A 213 -11.00 6.66 -23.13
N ALA A 214 -9.75 6.23 -23.29
CA ALA A 214 -9.40 4.96 -23.95
C ALA A 214 -8.24 4.27 -23.22
N PHE A 215 -8.55 3.66 -22.07
CA PHE A 215 -7.57 3.05 -21.15
C PHE A 215 -7.18 1.60 -21.48
N GLN A 216 -7.59 1.08 -22.64
CA GLN A 216 -7.53 -0.36 -22.96
C GLN A 216 -7.01 -0.59 -24.37
N GLY A 217 -5.90 -1.31 -24.47
CA GLY A 217 -5.31 -1.79 -25.73
C GLY A 217 -5.42 -0.81 -26.90
N GLN A 218 -5.96 -1.31 -28.01
CA GLN A 218 -6.21 -0.54 -29.22
C GLN A 218 -7.42 0.37 -29.03
N LYS A 219 -7.20 1.68 -29.20
CA LYS A 219 -8.27 2.69 -29.15
C LYS A 219 -9.35 2.36 -30.18
N PRO A 220 -10.64 2.61 -29.90
CA PRO A 220 -11.69 2.46 -30.88
C PRO A 220 -11.65 3.62 -31.90
N ASP A 221 -10.61 3.62 -32.74
CA ASP A 221 -10.30 4.70 -33.67
C ASP A 221 -11.47 5.05 -34.58
N ARG A 222 -12.28 4.04 -34.96
CA ARG A 222 -13.48 4.23 -35.78
C ARG A 222 -14.45 5.26 -35.20
N TRP A 223 -14.59 5.35 -33.87
CA TRP A 223 -15.50 6.30 -33.22
C TRP A 223 -14.75 7.54 -32.75
N ILE A 224 -13.59 7.36 -32.11
CA ILE A 224 -12.76 8.46 -31.60
C ILE A 224 -12.35 9.44 -32.70
N LYS A 225 -11.97 8.95 -33.89
CA LYS A 225 -11.51 9.83 -34.99
C LYS A 225 -12.57 10.79 -35.48
N THR A 226 -13.84 10.42 -35.40
CA THR A 226 -14.92 11.31 -35.80
C THR A 226 -14.98 12.57 -34.93
N TRP A 227 -14.55 12.49 -33.66
CA TRP A 227 -14.40 13.65 -32.78
C TRP A 227 -13.00 14.27 -32.86
N ALA A 228 -11.96 13.45 -32.78
CA ALA A 228 -10.58 13.90 -32.68
C ALA A 228 -10.08 14.56 -33.96
N GLU A 229 -10.55 14.09 -35.12
CA GLU A 229 -10.09 14.50 -36.44
C GLU A 229 -11.19 15.24 -37.19
N ASP A 230 -12.35 14.60 -37.41
CA ASP A 230 -13.37 15.16 -38.29
C ASP A 230 -14.10 16.36 -37.68
N PHE A 231 -14.59 16.24 -36.44
CA PHE A 231 -15.25 17.34 -35.73
C PHE A 231 -14.33 18.55 -35.56
N VAL A 232 -13.12 18.35 -35.04
CA VAL A 232 -12.15 19.44 -34.80
C VAL A 232 -11.77 20.14 -36.11
N ARG A 233 -11.64 19.39 -37.21
CA ARG A 233 -11.37 19.96 -38.53
C ARG A 233 -12.52 20.83 -39.05
N GLU A 234 -13.75 20.39 -38.86
CA GLU A 234 -14.95 21.08 -39.35
C GLU A 234 -15.43 22.20 -38.40
N ASN A 235 -14.98 22.21 -37.15
CA ASN A 235 -15.37 23.20 -36.13
C ASN A 235 -14.13 23.88 -35.52
N PRO A 236 -13.50 24.84 -36.24
CA PRO A 236 -12.29 25.52 -35.77
C PRO A 236 -12.50 26.23 -34.43
N GLY A 237 -11.57 26.05 -33.51
CA GLY A 237 -11.63 26.59 -32.14
C GLY A 237 -11.98 25.54 -31.08
N TRP A 238 -12.34 24.33 -31.50
CA TRP A 238 -12.39 23.16 -30.62
C TRP A 238 -11.04 22.46 -30.55
N SER A 239 -10.74 21.88 -29.40
CA SER A 239 -9.60 21.01 -29.15
C SER A 239 -10.08 19.66 -28.65
N TYR A 240 -9.23 18.64 -28.73
CA TYR A 240 -9.57 17.27 -28.35
C TYR A 240 -8.46 16.66 -27.48
N LYS A 241 -8.85 15.94 -26.42
CA LYS A 241 -7.95 15.29 -25.47
C LYS A 241 -8.46 13.90 -25.11
N CYS A 242 -7.72 12.87 -25.52
CA CYS A 242 -8.00 11.47 -25.13
C CYS A 242 -7.11 11.05 -23.97
N TRP A 243 -7.70 10.53 -22.88
CA TRP A 243 -7.00 10.12 -21.66
C TRP A 243 -6.81 8.60 -21.62
N THR A 244 -5.58 8.15 -21.31
CA THR A 244 -5.17 6.75 -21.53
C THR A 244 -4.34 6.08 -20.42
N SER A 245 -4.02 6.69 -19.26
CA SER A 245 -3.38 6.00 -18.08
C SER A 245 -3.38 6.79 -16.74
N MET A 246 -2.85 6.22 -15.62
CA MET A 246 -2.61 6.76 -14.23
C MET A 246 -1.74 8.04 -14.16
N THR A 247 -1.63 8.72 -15.30
CA THR A 247 -0.84 9.89 -15.57
C THR A 247 -1.52 11.18 -15.09
N GLU A 248 -2.35 11.11 -14.05
CA GLU A 248 -3.12 12.23 -13.47
C GLU A 248 -2.54 12.79 -12.18
N LEU A 249 -1.62 12.04 -11.55
CA LEU A 249 -0.55 12.61 -10.75
C LEU A 249 0.57 13.16 -11.65
N LYS A 250 0.32 13.40 -12.95
CA LYS A 250 1.27 14.19 -13.74
C LYS A 250 1.16 15.64 -13.35
N GLY A 251 2.19 16.07 -12.65
CA GLY A 251 2.55 17.45 -12.49
C GLY A 251 4.06 17.55 -12.57
N ASP A 252 4.55 18.77 -12.67
CA ASP A 252 5.98 19.05 -12.54
C ASP A 252 6.42 18.81 -11.07
N TYR A 253 6.48 17.55 -10.65
CA TYR A 253 7.05 17.14 -9.37
C TYR A 253 8.58 17.18 -9.46
N PHE A 254 9.23 17.57 -8.36
CA PHE A 254 10.67 17.74 -8.29
C PHE A 254 11.39 16.39 -8.43
N CYS A 255 10.80 15.32 -7.89
CA CYS A 255 11.38 13.98 -7.84
C CYS A 255 10.60 12.93 -8.62
N CYS A 256 9.90 13.31 -9.71
CA CYS A 256 9.07 12.38 -10.49
C CYS A 256 9.80 11.12 -11.00
N ASN A 257 11.13 11.19 -11.12
CA ASN A 257 12.01 10.08 -11.50
C ASN A 257 12.27 9.05 -10.38
N MET A 258 11.93 9.38 -9.12
CA MET A 258 12.08 8.50 -7.96
C MET A 258 10.76 7.83 -7.55
N TYR A 259 9.64 8.25 -8.13
CA TYR A 259 8.32 7.73 -7.80
C TYR A 259 7.91 6.59 -8.73
N ASN A 260 7.21 5.61 -8.16
CA ASN A 260 6.71 4.44 -8.89
C ASN A 260 5.17 4.46 -8.92
N ASP A 261 4.58 4.06 -10.05
CA ASP A 261 3.13 3.95 -10.21
C ASP A 261 2.53 2.76 -9.44
N GLN A 262 3.40 1.86 -8.96
CA GLN A 262 3.13 0.79 -8.02
C GLN A 262 3.67 1.17 -6.63
N PRO A 263 2.83 1.70 -5.72
CA PRO A 263 3.31 2.27 -4.48
C PRO A 263 4.09 1.32 -3.55
N TRP A 264 3.88 0.01 -3.63
CA TRP A 264 4.68 -1.01 -2.90
C TRP A 264 6.10 -1.20 -3.43
N GLN A 265 6.44 -0.60 -4.58
CA GLN A 265 7.80 -0.55 -5.12
C GLN A 265 8.55 0.71 -4.69
N MET A 266 7.89 1.65 -4.01
CA MET A 266 8.54 2.84 -3.46
C MET A 266 9.16 2.52 -2.10
N ASP A 267 10.44 2.87 -1.92
CA ASP A 267 11.10 2.78 -0.63
C ASP A 267 10.62 3.87 0.34
N SER A 268 11.09 3.83 1.59
CA SER A 268 10.68 4.78 2.62
C SER A 268 11.04 6.24 2.30
N MET A 269 12.09 6.47 1.50
CA MET A 269 12.54 7.81 1.11
C MET A 269 11.65 8.36 0.01
N ALA A 270 11.37 7.56 -1.03
CA ALA A 270 10.48 7.92 -2.13
C ALA A 270 9.06 8.21 -1.62
N MET A 271 8.53 7.39 -0.71
CA MET A 271 7.22 7.65 -0.09
C MET A 271 7.21 8.95 0.74
N ARG A 272 8.28 9.24 1.49
CA ARG A 272 8.39 10.48 2.27
C ARG A 272 8.46 11.70 1.36
N LEU A 273 9.30 11.67 0.33
CA LEU A 273 9.41 12.76 -0.64
C LEU A 273 8.08 13.02 -1.35
N LEU A 274 7.38 11.95 -1.76
CA LEU A 274 6.07 12.07 -2.38
C LEU A 274 5.07 12.74 -1.43
N SER A 275 5.04 12.34 -0.16
CA SER A 275 4.15 12.94 0.84
C SER A 275 4.42 14.45 1.02
N LEU A 276 5.69 14.85 1.09
CA LEU A 276 6.12 16.24 1.24
C LEU A 276 5.81 17.07 -0.01
N GLU A 277 6.03 16.53 -1.20
CA GLU A 277 5.69 17.21 -2.45
C GLU A 277 4.18 17.37 -2.64
N VAL A 278 3.38 16.38 -2.23
CA VAL A 278 1.93 16.46 -2.25
C VAL A 278 1.44 17.55 -1.30
N ILE A 279 1.88 17.56 -0.04
CA ILE A 279 1.45 18.60 0.92
C ILE A 279 2.05 19.98 0.59
N TYR A 280 3.22 20.05 -0.04
CA TYR A 280 3.74 21.31 -0.58
C TYR A 280 2.81 21.85 -1.65
N ARG A 281 2.36 21.02 -2.60
CA ARG A 281 1.47 21.50 -3.68
C ARG A 281 0.05 21.79 -3.25
N HIS A 282 -0.46 21.07 -2.24
CA HIS A 282 -1.87 21.11 -1.91
C HIS A 282 -2.17 21.71 -0.53
N GLY A 283 -1.16 21.88 0.31
CA GLY A 283 -1.33 22.13 1.74
C GLY A 283 -1.93 20.93 2.47
N GLY A 284 -2.09 21.05 3.79
CA GLY A 284 -2.74 20.06 4.64
C GLY A 284 -1.77 19.29 5.52
N TYR A 285 -2.10 18.03 5.81
CA TYR A 285 -1.38 17.19 6.76
C TYR A 285 -1.02 15.85 6.14
N HIS A 286 0.19 15.38 6.43
CA HIS A 286 0.60 14.00 6.26
C HIS A 286 0.71 13.34 7.63
N VAL A 287 -0.05 12.27 7.85
CA VAL A 287 -0.03 11.46 9.06
C VAL A 287 0.27 10.02 8.62
N PRO A 288 1.41 9.42 9.02
CA PRO A 288 1.68 8.03 8.68
C PRO A 288 0.64 7.10 9.30
N LEU A 289 0.30 6.04 8.57
CA LEU A 289 -0.67 5.02 8.98
C LEU A 289 -0.32 4.32 10.29
N THR A 290 0.97 4.29 10.62
CA THR A 290 1.54 3.61 11.79
C THR A 290 1.65 4.51 13.01
N SER A 291 1.25 5.77 12.88
CA SER A 291 1.29 6.73 13.99
C SER A 291 0.30 6.32 15.06
N PRO A 292 0.75 5.91 16.26
CA PRO A 292 -0.16 5.56 17.33
C PRO A 292 -0.79 6.84 17.84
N TRP A 293 -2.12 6.95 17.79
CA TRP A 293 -2.86 8.02 18.44
C TRP A 293 -3.90 7.46 19.38
N ARG A 294 -3.81 7.85 20.65
CA ARG A 294 -4.79 7.55 21.69
C ARG A 294 -5.10 8.84 22.44
N LYS A 295 -6.37 9.25 22.39
CA LYS A 295 -6.87 10.47 23.04
C LYS A 295 -6.64 10.49 24.56
N ASP A 296 -6.59 9.31 25.17
CA ASP A 296 -6.41 9.04 26.59
C ASP A 296 -4.94 8.86 27.00
N CYS A 297 -4.03 8.71 26.04
CA CYS A 297 -2.58 8.61 26.29
C CYS A 297 -1.89 9.97 26.12
N SER A 298 -2.20 10.94 27.00
CA SER A 298 -1.40 12.18 27.10
C SER A 298 0.05 11.95 27.53
N SER A 299 0.40 10.72 27.90
CA SER A 299 1.75 10.26 28.22
C SER A 299 2.16 9.11 27.29
N MET A 300 2.47 9.41 26.03
CA MET A 300 3.28 8.49 25.24
C MET A 300 4.73 8.62 25.72
N PRO A 301 5.34 7.56 26.28
CA PRO A 301 6.68 7.66 26.88
C PRO A 301 7.76 8.16 25.90
N ALA A 302 7.55 7.95 24.61
CA ALA A 302 8.51 8.29 23.56
C ALA A 302 8.33 9.68 22.94
N LEU A 303 7.28 10.41 23.31
CA LEU A 303 7.13 11.81 22.94
C LEU A 303 7.74 12.62 24.07
N ASP A 304 8.83 13.36 23.80
CA ASP A 304 9.36 14.38 24.73
C ASP A 304 8.19 15.12 25.38
N GLU A 305 8.26 15.52 26.66
CA GLU A 305 7.12 16.15 27.37
C GLU A 305 6.50 17.35 26.62
N GLY A 306 7.23 17.98 25.69
CA GLY A 306 6.71 19.01 24.77
C GLY A 306 5.87 18.50 23.58
N SER A 307 5.99 17.23 23.19
CA SER A 307 5.42 16.63 21.98
C SER A 307 3.99 16.09 22.15
N ALA A 308 3.54 15.82 23.37
CA ALA A 308 2.12 15.49 23.60
C ALA A 308 1.21 16.68 23.30
N GLY A 309 1.65 17.90 23.63
CA GLY A 309 0.99 19.15 23.24
C GLY A 309 0.99 19.37 21.72
N LEU A 310 2.04 18.91 21.01
CA LEU A 310 2.11 19.04 19.55
C LEU A 310 0.97 18.32 18.82
N LEU A 311 0.32 17.31 19.40
CA LEU A 311 -0.77 16.57 18.76
C LEU A 311 -2.17 16.99 19.22
N ASP A 312 -2.30 17.75 20.32
CA ASP A 312 -3.60 18.26 20.76
C ASP A 312 -3.97 19.45 19.87
N PRO A 313 -5.02 19.38 19.03
CA PRO A 313 -5.39 20.50 18.16
C PRO A 313 -5.72 21.80 18.90
N ASN A 314 -5.90 21.75 20.23
CA ASN A 314 -6.19 22.91 21.08
C ASN A 314 -4.97 23.48 21.80
N ALA A 315 -3.82 22.80 21.75
CA ALA A 315 -2.60 23.29 22.39
C ALA A 315 -1.88 24.30 21.48
N ASP A 316 -1.31 25.33 22.10
CA ASP A 316 -0.45 26.30 21.41
C ASP A 316 0.76 25.57 20.81
N GLY A 317 1.06 25.83 19.53
CA GLY A 317 2.13 25.14 18.79
C GLY A 317 1.77 23.73 18.28
N SER A 318 0.51 23.30 18.40
CA SER A 318 0.05 22.02 17.83
C SER A 318 0.26 21.93 16.33
N ILE A 319 0.77 20.79 15.86
CA ILE A 319 0.89 20.49 14.43
C ILE A 319 -0.45 20.39 13.74
N PHE A 320 -1.54 20.14 14.49
CA PHE A 320 -2.91 20.12 13.97
C PHE A 320 -3.67 21.42 14.24
N GLY A 321 -3.05 22.37 14.93
CA GLY A 321 -3.62 23.67 15.24
C GLY A 321 -3.79 24.52 13.99
N ALA A 322 -4.79 25.41 14.01
CA ALA A 322 -4.98 26.41 12.95
C ALA A 322 -3.71 27.27 12.73
N GLU A 323 -2.94 27.45 13.80
CA GLU A 323 -1.69 28.19 13.80
C GLU A 323 -0.60 27.52 12.94
N ALA A 324 -0.49 26.19 12.92
CA ALA A 324 0.49 25.45 12.11
C ALA A 324 0.24 25.60 10.59
N LEU A 325 -1.03 25.65 10.15
CA LEU A 325 -1.37 25.94 8.75
C LEU A 325 -1.13 27.41 8.39
N SER A 326 -1.19 28.32 9.38
CA SER A 326 -0.95 29.75 9.17
C SER A 326 0.54 30.13 9.19
N HIS A 327 1.38 29.39 9.91
CA HIS A 327 2.83 29.62 10.03
C HIS A 327 3.66 28.94 8.93
N GLY A 328 3.00 28.21 8.01
CA GLY A 328 3.63 27.65 6.82
C GLY A 328 4.04 26.19 6.92
N PHE A 329 4.60 25.73 8.04
CA PHE A 329 5.07 24.34 8.20
C PHE A 329 5.25 23.95 9.68
N ALA A 330 4.84 22.75 10.04
CA ALA A 330 5.09 22.13 11.34
C ALA A 330 5.36 20.63 11.15
N GLU A 331 6.32 20.07 11.90
CA GLU A 331 6.68 18.65 11.81
C GLU A 331 6.87 18.09 13.23
N ALA A 332 6.13 17.02 13.57
CA ALA A 332 6.44 16.16 14.71
C ALA A 332 7.36 15.05 14.23
N GLU A 333 8.67 15.35 14.22
CA GLU A 333 9.70 14.57 13.54
C GLU A 333 9.74 13.10 14.00
N SER A 334 9.62 12.83 15.30
CA SER A 334 9.63 11.48 15.86
C SER A 334 8.47 10.60 15.39
N LEU A 335 7.35 11.21 14.98
CA LEU A 335 6.14 10.54 14.49
C LEU A 335 5.97 10.64 12.97
N ARG A 336 6.81 11.43 12.27
CA ARG A 336 6.68 11.78 10.85
C ARG A 336 5.36 12.47 10.49
N ILE A 337 4.71 13.13 11.44
CA ILE A 337 3.50 13.89 11.14
C ILE A 337 3.92 15.28 10.69
N VAL A 338 3.44 15.70 9.52
CA VAL A 338 3.77 16.98 8.91
C VAL A 338 2.49 17.76 8.63
N GLY A 339 2.42 19.00 9.10
CA GLY A 339 1.46 20.00 8.67
C GLY A 339 2.13 21.04 7.79
N CYS A 340 1.51 21.39 6.66
CA CYS A 340 2.11 22.27 5.67
C CYS A 340 1.05 23.18 5.04
N ALA A 341 1.33 24.48 4.98
CA ALA A 341 0.57 25.37 4.11
C ALA A 341 0.89 25.05 2.64
N LYS A 342 -0.05 25.31 1.73
CA LYS A 342 0.22 25.22 0.30
C LYS A 342 1.39 26.14 -0.06
N GLU A 343 2.35 25.60 -0.80
CA GLU A 343 3.56 26.26 -1.30
C GLU A 343 4.48 26.80 -0.20
N SER A 344 4.50 26.14 0.97
CA SER A 344 5.35 26.50 2.10
C SER A 344 6.86 26.48 1.77
N PRO A 345 7.59 27.60 2.00
CA PRO A 345 9.04 27.65 1.81
C PRO A 345 9.81 26.66 2.68
N GLN A 346 9.37 26.44 3.92
CA GLN A 346 10.00 25.49 4.85
C GLN A 346 9.82 24.04 4.38
N CYS A 347 8.66 23.69 3.83
CA CYS A 347 8.44 22.37 3.23
C CYS A 347 9.33 22.17 1.99
N LEU A 348 9.47 23.20 1.16
CA LEU A 348 10.35 23.18 0.00
C LEU A 348 11.81 22.95 0.38
N GLU A 349 12.27 23.60 1.44
CA GLU A 349 13.63 23.43 1.96
C GLU A 349 13.85 22.01 2.52
N LYS A 350 12.86 21.43 3.22
CA LYS A 350 12.93 20.03 3.66
C LYS A 350 13.04 19.07 2.47
N ILE A 351 12.25 19.27 1.41
CA ILE A 351 12.33 18.48 0.17
C ILE A 351 13.75 18.56 -0.42
N ARG A 352 14.31 19.77 -0.55
CA ARG A 352 15.67 19.99 -1.07
C ARG A 352 16.72 19.24 -0.25
N ARG A 353 16.65 19.29 1.08
CA ARG A 353 17.62 18.61 1.96
C ARG A 353 17.56 17.08 1.85
N ILE A 354 16.37 16.50 1.74
CA ILE A 354 16.21 15.04 1.51
C ILE A 354 16.82 14.67 0.16
N MET A 355 16.55 15.44 -0.90
CA MET A 355 17.08 15.19 -2.24
C MET A 355 18.61 15.25 -2.31
N MET A 356 19.23 16.22 -1.63
CA MET A 356 20.69 16.38 -1.58
C MET A 356 21.41 15.29 -0.76
N MET A 357 20.67 14.26 -0.35
CA MET A 357 21.14 13.23 0.55
C MET A 357 21.85 13.81 1.78
N ASP A 358 21.33 14.91 2.33
CA ASP A 358 21.85 15.44 3.59
C ASP A 358 21.71 14.32 4.62
N THR A 359 22.83 13.67 4.93
CA THR A 359 22.86 12.47 5.78
C THR A 359 22.28 12.76 7.16
N ARG A 360 22.20 14.03 7.58
CA ARG A 360 21.51 14.46 8.79
C ARG A 360 19.99 14.26 8.71
N VAL A 361 19.40 14.41 7.52
CA VAL A 361 17.97 14.26 7.24
C VAL A 361 17.59 12.80 6.92
N ILE A 362 18.51 12.05 6.31
CA ILE A 362 18.32 10.60 6.04
C ILE A 362 18.49 9.77 7.31
N ASN A 363 19.33 10.22 8.24
CA ASN A 363 19.49 9.61 9.56
C ASN A 363 18.41 10.07 10.55
N GLU A 364 17.32 10.70 10.11
CA GLU A 364 16.18 11.02 10.98
C GLU A 364 15.53 9.72 11.45
N ARG A 365 15.30 9.64 12.76
CA ARG A 365 15.02 8.39 13.48
C ARG A 365 13.61 8.44 14.00
N PHE A 366 12.82 7.45 13.61
CA PHE A 366 11.38 7.51 13.75
C PHE A 366 10.90 6.43 14.69
N LEU A 367 9.94 6.80 15.54
CA LEU A 367 9.24 5.87 16.42
C LEU A 367 8.24 5.01 15.63
N THR A 368 7.83 5.46 14.45
CA THR A 368 6.78 4.85 13.63
C THR A 368 7.37 4.19 12.38
N TYR A 369 6.75 3.08 11.93
CA TYR A 369 7.13 2.40 10.71
C TYR A 369 6.71 3.21 9.46
N PRO A 370 7.49 3.22 8.36
CA PRO A 370 7.11 3.98 7.17
C PRO A 370 5.86 3.42 6.49
N ASP A 371 5.08 4.29 5.85
CA ASP A 371 3.87 3.92 5.08
C ASP A 371 4.14 2.93 3.94
N SER A 372 5.38 2.90 3.42
CA SER A 372 5.84 1.91 2.45
C SER A 372 5.72 0.47 2.95
N VAL A 373 5.64 0.28 4.27
CA VAL A 373 5.44 -1.03 4.91
C VAL A 373 3.97 -1.21 5.29
N ALA A 374 3.33 -0.19 5.84
CA ALA A 374 1.97 -0.28 6.38
C ALA A 374 0.88 -0.46 5.33
N ALA A 375 0.99 0.24 4.19
CA ALA A 375 -0.07 0.29 3.19
C ALA A 375 -0.33 -1.05 2.46
N TYR A 376 0.52 -2.06 2.66
CA TYR A 376 0.49 -3.33 1.93
C TYR A 376 0.55 -4.56 2.82
N LEU A 377 0.35 -4.40 4.13
CA LEU A 377 0.18 -5.54 5.01
C LEU A 377 -1.29 -5.97 4.97
N ASP A 378 -1.50 -7.26 4.75
CA ASP A 378 -2.79 -7.88 5.04
C ASP A 378 -2.90 -8.03 6.55
N PHE A 379 -3.93 -7.42 7.10
CA PHE A 379 -4.20 -7.46 8.52
C PHE A 379 -5.33 -8.45 8.80
N PRO A 380 -5.19 -9.34 9.79
CA PRO A 380 -6.28 -10.22 10.19
C PRO A 380 -7.46 -9.40 10.76
N ASP A 381 -8.70 -9.83 10.48
CA ASP A 381 -9.94 -9.21 10.99
C ASP A 381 -10.18 -9.43 12.49
N TRP A 382 -9.24 -10.06 13.18
CA TRP A 382 -9.37 -10.46 14.57
C TRP A 382 -8.17 -9.96 15.36
N THR A 383 -8.38 -9.73 16.65
CA THR A 383 -7.35 -9.20 17.53
C THR A 383 -6.85 -10.28 18.49
N ARG A 384 -5.53 -10.42 18.58
CA ARG A 384 -4.84 -11.27 19.55
C ARG A 384 -4.61 -10.50 20.84
N PHE A 385 -5.00 -11.09 21.96
CA PHE A 385 -4.50 -10.60 23.23
C PHE A 385 -3.01 -10.94 23.34
N LEU A 386 -2.15 -9.93 23.31
CA LEU A 386 -0.71 -10.12 23.49
C LEU A 386 -0.31 -10.19 24.97
N GLY A 387 -1.13 -9.59 25.85
CA GLY A 387 -0.78 -9.42 27.25
C GLY A 387 0.32 -8.40 27.49
N ALA A 388 0.59 -7.49 26.54
CA ALA A 388 1.49 -6.35 26.65
C ALA A 388 0.81 -5.08 26.13
N SER A 389 1.33 -3.90 26.50
CA SER A 389 0.79 -2.60 26.09
C SER A 389 1.66 -1.89 25.06
N GLU A 390 2.91 -2.33 24.89
CA GLU A 390 3.88 -1.74 23.97
C GLU A 390 4.78 -2.82 23.38
N MET A 391 5.26 -2.61 22.15
CA MET A 391 6.32 -3.42 21.55
C MET A 391 7.45 -2.54 21.04
N TRP A 392 8.68 -2.96 21.26
CA TRP A 392 9.90 -2.23 20.91
C TRP A 392 10.79 -3.10 20.04
N ASP A 393 11.08 -2.65 18.81
CA ASP A 393 12.00 -3.31 17.88
C ASP A 393 13.39 -2.68 17.99
N LEU A 394 14.34 -3.46 18.52
CA LEU A 394 15.75 -3.08 18.64
C LEU A 394 16.62 -3.70 17.53
N CYS A 395 16.05 -4.56 16.68
CA CYS A 395 16.76 -5.37 15.68
C CYS A 395 17.29 -4.53 14.52
N ASN A 396 16.57 -3.46 14.19
CA ASN A 396 16.82 -2.62 13.02
C ASN A 396 16.94 -3.44 11.70
N HIS A 397 16.09 -4.47 11.53
CA HIS A 397 16.19 -5.40 10.41
C HIS A 397 14.94 -5.34 9.51
N PRO A 398 15.04 -5.31 8.17
CA PRO A 398 13.86 -5.21 7.29
C PRO A 398 12.80 -6.30 7.51
N ALA A 399 13.24 -7.51 7.87
CA ALA A 399 12.32 -8.61 8.22
C ALA A 399 11.54 -8.37 9.52
N SER A 400 12.14 -7.68 10.52
CA SER A 400 11.41 -7.32 11.74
C SER A 400 10.40 -6.22 11.47
N GLU A 401 10.64 -5.31 10.52
CA GLU A 401 9.73 -4.19 10.26
C GLU A 401 8.32 -4.63 9.86
N ARG A 402 8.23 -5.49 8.84
CA ARG A 402 6.94 -6.03 8.37
C ARG A 402 6.28 -6.88 9.44
N ALA A 403 7.08 -7.69 10.12
CA ALA A 403 6.57 -8.64 11.10
C ALA A 403 6.06 -7.95 12.38
N MET A 404 6.83 -7.00 12.93
CA MET A 404 6.43 -6.19 14.08
C MET A 404 5.16 -5.41 13.78
N LEU A 405 5.05 -4.79 12.60
CA LEU A 405 3.86 -4.02 12.26
C LEU A 405 2.63 -4.90 12.08
N ALA A 406 2.76 -6.06 11.41
CA ALA A 406 1.68 -7.02 11.32
C ALA A 406 1.28 -7.57 12.70
N TRP A 407 2.25 -7.87 13.58
CA TRP A 407 1.97 -8.31 14.95
C TRP A 407 1.30 -7.22 15.79
N SER A 408 1.70 -5.96 15.61
CA SER A 408 1.13 -4.79 16.27
C SER A 408 -0.32 -4.60 15.93
N TYR A 409 -0.65 -4.69 14.65
CA TYR A 409 -2.02 -4.58 14.20
C TYR A 409 -2.87 -5.76 14.68
N ASP A 410 -2.37 -6.99 14.48
CA ASP A 410 -3.02 -8.22 14.94
C ASP A 410 -3.27 -8.19 16.45
N SER A 411 -2.37 -7.60 17.25
CA SER A 411 -2.55 -7.52 18.70
C SER A 411 -3.18 -6.22 19.22
N THR A 412 -3.40 -5.22 18.36
CA THR A 412 -3.74 -3.83 18.73
C THR A 412 -2.77 -3.21 19.74
N VAL A 413 -1.52 -3.67 19.75
CA VAL A 413 -0.46 -3.15 20.63
C VAL A 413 0.45 -2.25 19.81
N PRO A 414 0.63 -0.97 20.18
CA PRO A 414 1.51 -0.07 19.46
C PRO A 414 2.94 -0.61 19.42
N CYS A 415 3.55 -0.57 18.24
CA CYS A 415 4.95 -0.92 18.05
C CYS A 415 5.80 0.32 17.76
N TYR A 416 7.01 0.30 18.29
CA TYR A 416 7.98 1.36 18.18
C TYR A 416 9.29 0.78 17.66
N ARG A 417 9.88 1.42 16.65
CA ARG A 417 11.22 1.07 16.18
C ARG A 417 12.23 2.03 16.78
N LEU A 418 13.27 1.50 17.42
CA LEU A 418 14.33 2.32 18.00
C LEU A 418 15.61 2.22 17.21
N SER A 419 16.12 3.38 16.83
CA SER A 419 17.47 3.51 16.29
C SER A 419 18.54 3.31 17.34
N ASP A 420 19.78 3.07 16.92
CA ASP A 420 20.92 2.82 17.80
C ASP A 420 21.11 3.85 18.92
N GLY A 421 20.78 5.13 18.72
CA GLY A 421 20.96 6.18 19.74
C GLY A 421 19.70 6.59 20.50
N HIS A 422 18.63 5.80 20.41
CA HIS A 422 17.39 6.02 21.17
C HIS A 422 16.89 4.73 21.83
N ARG A 423 17.73 3.69 21.89
CA ARG A 423 17.39 2.43 22.53
C ARG A 423 17.17 2.60 24.04
N GLY A 424 17.74 3.66 24.64
CA GLY A 424 17.50 4.07 26.01
C GLY A 424 16.02 4.35 26.34
N LEU A 425 15.22 4.79 25.36
CA LEU A 425 13.81 5.14 25.55
C LEU A 425 12.95 3.97 26.05
N VAL A 426 13.33 2.71 25.75
CA VAL A 426 12.59 1.55 26.27
C VAL A 426 12.52 1.57 27.80
N LYS A 427 13.53 2.13 28.47
CA LYS A 427 13.61 2.20 29.94
C LYS A 427 12.53 3.05 30.57
N GLU A 428 11.97 3.97 29.80
CA GLU A 428 10.96 4.92 30.25
C GLU A 428 9.57 4.30 30.28
N SER A 429 9.39 3.14 29.61
CA SER A 429 8.13 2.40 29.64
C SER A 429 7.72 2.03 31.07
N GLN A 430 6.58 2.58 31.48
CA GLN A 430 5.94 2.23 32.75
C GLN A 430 4.99 1.03 32.60
N GLN A 431 4.60 0.73 31.36
CA GLN A 431 3.69 -0.36 31.04
C GLN A 431 4.46 -1.66 30.82
N ARG A 432 3.71 -2.75 30.66
CA ARG A 432 4.29 -4.01 30.24
C ARG A 432 4.63 -3.94 28.76
N CYS A 433 5.88 -4.24 28.41
CA CYS A 433 6.36 -4.10 27.05
C CYS A 433 7.09 -5.36 26.57
N ILE A 434 6.99 -5.63 25.26
CA ILE A 434 7.81 -6.63 24.57
C ILE A 434 8.97 -5.91 23.89
N VAL A 435 10.17 -6.46 24.02
CA VAL A 435 11.38 -5.96 23.40
C VAL A 435 11.93 -7.05 22.49
N VAL A 436 12.03 -6.79 21.20
CA VAL A 436 12.56 -7.71 20.20
C VAL A 436 13.98 -7.30 19.86
N THR A 437 14.93 -8.21 20.09
CA THR A 437 16.37 -7.95 19.85
C THR A 437 16.92 -8.71 18.65
N ASP A 438 16.17 -9.69 18.15
CA ASP A 438 16.56 -10.52 17.00
C ASP A 438 15.34 -10.78 16.10
N PRO A 439 15.43 -10.54 14.77
CA PRO A 439 14.32 -10.77 13.85
C PRO A 439 13.94 -12.25 13.77
N GLU A 440 14.80 -13.15 14.26
CA GLU A 440 14.56 -14.60 14.22
C GLU A 440 13.26 -15.00 14.95
N LEU A 441 12.79 -14.20 15.92
CA LEU A 441 11.49 -14.38 16.60
C LEU A 441 10.33 -14.59 15.62
N PHE A 442 10.31 -13.84 14.53
CA PHE A 442 9.21 -13.82 13.56
C PHE A 442 9.10 -15.06 12.67
N TYR A 443 10.09 -15.95 12.74
CA TYR A 443 10.00 -17.23 12.05
C TYR A 443 9.44 -18.35 12.95
N PHE A 444 9.28 -18.10 14.25
CA PHE A 444 8.79 -19.09 15.23
C PHE A 444 7.38 -18.74 15.70
N LYS A 445 6.40 -18.98 14.83
CA LYS A 445 4.98 -18.70 15.12
C LYS A 445 4.47 -19.40 16.38
N SER A 446 4.88 -20.65 16.62
CA SER A 446 4.56 -21.40 17.85
C SER A 446 4.98 -20.66 19.11
N LEU A 447 6.20 -20.10 19.11
CA LEU A 447 6.73 -19.32 20.21
C LEU A 447 5.95 -18.02 20.39
N ILE A 448 5.71 -17.27 19.30
CA ILE A 448 4.91 -16.03 19.32
C ILE A 448 3.51 -16.28 19.89
N ASP A 449 2.85 -17.34 19.41
CA ASP A 449 1.50 -17.74 19.84
C ASP A 449 1.49 -18.18 21.31
N SER A 450 2.63 -18.64 21.85
CA SER A 450 2.77 -19.06 23.25
C SER A 450 3.04 -17.91 24.23
N ILE A 451 3.55 -16.75 23.77
CA ILE A 451 3.91 -15.61 24.63
C ILE A 451 2.75 -15.16 25.54
N PRO A 452 1.50 -14.96 25.04
CA PRO A 452 0.39 -14.56 25.89
C PRO A 452 0.07 -15.59 26.98
N GLY A 453 0.19 -16.89 26.64
CA GLY A 453 0.02 -17.98 27.59
C GLY A 453 1.09 -17.98 28.67
N PHE A 454 2.34 -17.70 28.31
CA PHE A 454 3.43 -17.55 29.28
C PHE A 454 3.21 -16.38 30.22
N ILE A 455 2.84 -15.21 29.69
CA ILE A 455 2.53 -14.02 30.49
C ILE A 455 1.38 -14.31 31.47
N SER A 456 0.29 -14.89 30.99
CA SER A 456 -0.86 -15.26 31.82
C SER A 456 -0.47 -16.22 32.95
N LYS A 457 0.35 -17.24 32.65
CA LYS A 457 0.88 -18.17 33.65
C LYS A 457 1.75 -17.47 34.69
N LEU A 458 2.64 -16.58 34.28
CA LEU A 458 3.48 -15.81 35.21
C LEU A 458 2.66 -14.85 36.09
N ASP A 459 1.61 -14.24 35.55
CA ASP A 459 0.72 -13.36 36.32
C ASP A 459 -0.05 -14.15 37.41
N GLN A 460 -0.45 -15.38 37.13
CA GLN A 460 -1.16 -16.24 38.07
C GLN A 460 -0.24 -16.88 39.11
N GLU A 461 0.90 -17.43 38.68
CA GLU A 461 1.77 -18.25 39.54
C GLU A 461 2.84 -17.41 40.27
N CYS A 462 3.24 -16.30 39.66
CA CYS A 462 4.44 -15.58 40.03
C CYS A 462 4.18 -14.06 40.07
N GLY A 463 3.04 -13.57 40.59
CA GLY A 463 2.52 -12.17 40.56
C GLY A 463 3.46 -11.04 41.02
N SER A 464 4.64 -10.95 40.40
CA SER A 464 5.90 -10.59 41.03
C SER A 464 7.07 -10.68 40.04
N TRP A 465 6.95 -11.49 38.99
CA TRP A 465 7.95 -11.64 37.95
C TRP A 465 8.25 -10.28 37.31
N GLN A 466 9.52 -10.10 36.92
CA GLN A 466 10.02 -8.81 36.46
C GLN A 466 10.34 -8.86 34.97
N VAL A 467 10.99 -9.94 34.54
CA VAL A 467 11.45 -10.14 33.18
C VAL A 467 11.16 -11.58 32.75
N MET A 468 10.66 -11.75 31.53
CA MET A 468 10.61 -13.02 30.84
C MET A 468 11.45 -12.91 29.57
N LEU A 469 12.54 -13.68 29.49
CA LEU A 469 13.34 -13.77 28.27
C LEU A 469 12.64 -14.67 27.26
N ILE A 470 12.76 -14.32 25.98
CA ILE A 470 12.26 -15.10 24.86
C ILE A 470 13.47 -15.76 24.21
N ALA A 471 13.46 -17.09 24.12
CA ALA A 471 14.62 -17.86 23.68
C ALA A 471 14.27 -18.98 22.69
N LEU A 472 15.29 -19.40 21.95
CA LEU A 472 15.34 -20.63 21.19
C LEU A 472 16.42 -21.52 21.82
N GLU A 473 16.16 -22.80 22.00
CA GLU A 473 17.13 -23.75 22.55
C GLU A 473 17.20 -25.00 21.68
N TYR A 474 18.37 -25.25 21.11
CA TYR A 474 18.62 -26.38 20.22
C TYR A 474 19.23 -27.55 20.99
N GLU A 475 19.08 -28.76 20.46
CA GLU A 475 19.54 -30.01 21.08
C GLU A 475 19.05 -30.18 22.53
N ALA A 476 17.86 -29.68 22.84
CA ALA A 476 17.27 -29.70 24.18
C ALA A 476 16.75 -31.08 24.61
N GLY A 477 16.78 -32.06 23.70
CA GLY A 477 16.24 -33.40 23.91
C GLY A 477 14.70 -33.48 23.93
N LEU A 478 14.01 -32.35 23.70
CA LEU A 478 12.55 -32.26 23.61
C LEU A 478 12.14 -31.17 22.62
N GLU A 479 10.91 -31.24 22.14
CA GLU A 479 10.34 -30.30 21.18
C GLU A 479 9.13 -29.55 21.77
N GLY A 480 9.06 -28.24 21.54
CA GLY A 480 7.91 -27.40 21.89
C GLY A 480 8.23 -26.20 22.78
N SER A 481 7.20 -25.37 23.00
CA SER A 481 7.29 -24.13 23.77
C SER A 481 7.18 -24.40 25.27
N VAL A 482 8.15 -23.95 26.05
CA VAL A 482 8.21 -24.14 27.51
C VAL A 482 8.45 -22.84 28.26
N LEU A 483 7.99 -22.76 29.51
CA LEU A 483 8.26 -21.66 30.42
C LEU A 483 8.95 -22.19 31.67
N TYR A 484 10.10 -21.63 32.04
CA TYR A 484 10.83 -21.99 33.25
C TYR A 484 11.51 -20.79 33.92
N LYS A 485 11.86 -20.95 35.21
CA LYS A 485 12.62 -19.94 35.97
C LYS A 485 14.12 -20.07 35.67
N LEU A 486 14.79 -18.95 35.43
CA LEU A 486 16.24 -18.95 35.26
C LEU A 486 16.93 -19.11 36.62
N ASN A 487 17.69 -20.20 36.78
CA ASN A 487 18.36 -20.53 38.05
C ASN A 487 19.86 -20.23 38.07
N THR A 488 20.47 -19.96 36.91
CA THR A 488 21.91 -19.74 36.74
C THR A 488 22.16 -18.55 35.83
N ALA A 489 23.24 -17.81 36.07
CA ALA A 489 23.66 -16.70 35.22
C ALA A 489 23.96 -17.13 33.78
N THR A 490 24.33 -18.39 33.60
CA THR A 490 24.62 -18.99 32.29
C THR A 490 23.41 -19.81 31.86
N GLY A 491 22.80 -19.43 30.74
CA GLY A 491 21.85 -20.27 30.01
C GLY A 491 22.54 -21.51 29.41
N SER A 492 21.76 -22.37 28.75
CA SER A 492 22.33 -23.50 27.99
C SER A 492 23.26 -22.97 26.88
N PRO A 493 24.40 -23.63 26.57
CA PRO A 493 25.27 -23.20 25.48
C PRO A 493 24.58 -23.24 24.11
N ASN A 494 23.50 -24.01 23.99
CA ASN A 494 22.69 -24.13 22.77
C ASN A 494 21.47 -23.20 22.75
N GLN A 495 21.40 -22.28 23.71
CA GLN A 495 20.31 -21.32 23.86
C GLN A 495 20.67 -19.98 23.24
N LYS A 496 19.72 -19.41 22.48
CA LYS A 496 19.80 -18.09 21.88
C LYS A 496 18.63 -17.25 22.37
N TYR A 497 18.91 -16.11 22.99
CA TYR A 497 17.88 -15.16 23.39
C TYR A 497 17.56 -14.18 22.25
N ILE A 498 16.28 -14.00 21.94
CA ILE A 498 15.79 -13.28 20.75
C ILE A 498 14.82 -12.14 21.09
N GLY A 499 14.33 -12.08 22.33
CA GLY A 499 13.61 -10.94 22.87
C GLY A 499 13.41 -11.04 24.38
N ALA A 500 12.64 -10.13 24.93
CA ALA A 500 12.21 -10.16 26.33
C ALA A 500 10.84 -9.49 26.48
N VAL A 501 10.13 -9.86 27.55
CA VAL A 501 8.93 -9.18 28.05
C VAL A 501 9.27 -8.61 29.43
N PHE A 502 9.05 -7.31 29.60
CA PHE A 502 9.19 -6.64 30.89
C PHE A 502 7.81 -6.42 31.48
N ASN A 503 7.62 -6.81 32.73
CA ASN A 503 6.40 -6.49 33.45
C ASN A 503 6.35 -4.98 33.78
N SER A 504 5.17 -4.45 34.08
CA SER A 504 4.96 -3.01 34.28
C SER A 504 5.96 -2.41 35.30
N GLY A 505 6.61 -1.31 34.93
CA GLY A 505 7.59 -0.59 35.75
C GLY A 505 9.00 -1.20 35.83
N TRP A 506 9.27 -2.30 35.09
CA TRP A 506 10.57 -2.98 35.10
C TRP A 506 11.43 -2.74 33.86
N ALA A 507 10.93 -2.05 32.84
CA ALA A 507 11.73 -1.70 31.66
C ALA A 507 12.96 -0.83 32.02
N LYS A 508 12.92 -0.08 33.13
CA LYS A 508 14.06 0.67 33.69
C LYS A 508 15.31 -0.18 33.97
N LEU A 509 15.18 -1.51 34.04
CA LEU A 509 16.29 -2.45 34.21
C LEU A 509 17.12 -2.65 32.94
N ILE A 510 16.60 -2.26 31.78
CA ILE A 510 17.31 -2.34 30.51
C ILE A 510 18.57 -1.47 30.64
N PRO A 511 19.77 -1.97 30.27
CA PRO A 511 20.97 -1.14 30.28
C PRO A 511 20.80 0.05 29.33
N ASP A 512 21.62 1.07 29.47
CA ASP A 512 21.71 2.05 28.40
C ASP A 512 22.29 1.35 27.15
N LEU A 513 21.52 1.34 26.07
CA LEU A 513 21.84 0.67 24.82
C LEU A 513 22.21 1.67 23.72
N ASP A 514 22.27 2.95 24.04
CA ASP A 514 22.54 3.99 23.06
C ASP A 514 23.98 3.87 22.52
N GLY A 515 24.08 3.74 21.19
CA GLY A 515 25.35 3.55 20.48
C GLY A 515 25.98 2.15 20.65
N VAL A 516 25.31 1.22 21.32
CA VAL A 516 25.83 -0.15 21.51
C VAL A 516 25.75 -0.94 20.20
N LYS A 517 26.90 -1.47 19.75
CA LYS A 517 27.00 -2.28 18.52
C LYS A 517 26.42 -3.69 18.70
N ASP A 518 26.82 -4.38 19.77
CA ASP A 518 26.29 -5.69 20.14
C ASP A 518 25.17 -5.53 21.16
N VAL A 519 24.01 -5.11 20.66
CA VAL A 519 22.81 -4.89 21.47
C VAL A 519 22.41 -6.17 22.16
N GLN A 520 22.39 -7.27 21.42
CA GLN A 520 21.94 -8.57 21.91
C GLN A 520 22.83 -9.03 23.08
N GLY A 521 24.14 -9.10 22.87
CA GLY A 521 25.09 -9.53 23.90
C GLY A 521 25.08 -8.60 25.11
N THR A 522 25.07 -7.28 24.91
CA THR A 522 25.06 -6.29 26.00
C THR A 522 23.75 -6.35 26.80
N PHE A 523 22.62 -6.42 26.10
CA PHE A 523 21.29 -6.50 26.71
C PHE A 523 21.15 -7.74 27.60
N TYR A 524 21.46 -8.93 27.06
CA TYR A 524 21.32 -10.16 27.82
C TYR A 524 22.38 -10.31 28.90
N SER A 525 23.65 -9.95 28.65
CA SER A 525 24.68 -10.03 29.68
C SER A 525 24.36 -9.14 30.89
N SER A 526 23.81 -7.94 30.68
CA SER A 526 23.38 -7.05 31.76
C SER A 526 22.24 -7.64 32.60
N LEU A 527 21.26 -8.29 31.96
CA LEU A 527 20.18 -8.99 32.65
C LEU A 527 20.69 -10.23 33.39
N MET A 528 21.58 -11.02 32.78
CA MET A 528 22.18 -12.22 33.38
C MET A 528 23.02 -11.89 34.61
N GLN A 529 23.78 -10.80 34.59
CA GLN A 529 24.54 -10.32 35.76
C GLN A 529 23.66 -9.97 36.95
N GLN A 530 22.37 -9.70 36.71
CA GLN A 530 21.39 -9.37 37.73
C GLN A 530 20.45 -10.54 38.07
N HIS A 531 20.69 -11.75 37.55
CA HIS A 531 19.79 -12.90 37.73
C HIS A 531 19.52 -13.27 39.20
N ASP A 532 20.48 -13.06 40.12
CA ASP A 532 20.29 -13.29 41.56
C ASP A 532 19.35 -12.26 42.22
N LYS A 533 19.25 -11.06 41.63
CA LYS A 533 18.46 -9.94 42.14
C LYS A 533 17.09 -9.85 41.47
N LEU A 534 16.95 -10.47 40.30
CA LEU A 534 15.78 -10.39 39.45
C LEU A 534 15.07 -11.73 39.34
N ARG A 535 13.74 -11.70 39.32
CA ARG A 535 12.88 -12.84 39.04
C ARG A 535 12.74 -12.99 37.53
N ILE A 536 13.78 -13.57 36.93
CA ILE A 536 13.88 -13.83 35.50
C ILE A 536 13.28 -15.19 35.17
N HIS A 537 12.38 -15.21 34.20
CA HIS A 537 11.84 -16.42 33.59
C HIS A 537 12.28 -16.48 32.13
N VAL A 538 12.14 -17.65 31.52
CA VAL A 538 12.45 -17.88 30.12
C VAL A 538 11.27 -18.60 29.47
N GLY A 539 10.63 -17.94 28.51
CA GLY A 539 9.77 -18.58 27.52
C GLY A 539 10.63 -19.03 26.34
N CYS A 540 10.72 -20.33 26.12
CA CYS A 540 11.68 -20.93 25.20
C CYS A 540 11.01 -21.88 24.22
N GLU A 541 11.31 -21.76 22.93
CA GLU A 541 11.05 -22.83 21.97
C GLU A 541 12.22 -23.82 22.00
N LYS A 542 11.95 -25.09 22.30
CA LYS A 542 12.96 -26.14 22.37
C LYS A 542 12.90 -27.03 21.12
N PHE A 543 14.08 -27.43 20.66
CA PHE A 543 14.27 -28.34 19.54
C PHE A 543 15.11 -29.53 19.96
N THR A 544 14.74 -30.72 19.49
CA THR A 544 15.54 -31.96 19.67
C THR A 544 16.82 -31.96 18.84
N HIS A 545 16.89 -31.11 17.82
CA HIS A 545 17.97 -31.05 16.84
C HIS A 545 18.78 -29.77 16.95
N ASP A 546 19.94 -29.73 16.29
CA ASP A 546 20.67 -28.49 16.10
C ASP A 546 19.90 -27.48 15.23
N ARG A 547 20.39 -26.24 15.18
CA ARG A 547 19.74 -25.12 14.49
C ARG A 547 19.45 -25.37 13.02
N ALA A 548 20.39 -25.95 12.28
CA ALA A 548 20.22 -26.13 10.85
C ALA A 548 19.21 -27.25 10.54
N LEU A 549 19.21 -28.35 11.29
CA LEU A 549 18.22 -29.41 11.11
C LEU A 549 16.83 -29.01 11.62
N ALA A 550 16.73 -28.26 12.71
CA ALA A 550 15.47 -27.69 13.19
C ALA A 550 14.82 -26.79 12.13
N ASN A 551 15.60 -25.92 11.48
CA ASN A 551 15.11 -25.06 10.39
C ASN A 551 14.61 -25.86 9.19
N ILE A 552 15.28 -26.96 8.84
CA ILE A 552 14.86 -27.87 7.77
C ILE A 552 13.50 -28.49 8.12
N TYR A 553 13.37 -29.16 9.27
CA TYR A 553 12.13 -29.84 9.63
C TYR A 553 10.94 -28.91 9.76
N ARG A 554 11.16 -27.68 10.27
CA ARG A 554 10.11 -26.66 10.34
C ARG A 554 9.53 -26.30 8.97
N SER A 555 10.34 -26.35 7.90
CA SER A 555 9.87 -26.01 6.56
C SER A 555 8.99 -27.09 5.91
N ILE A 556 9.00 -28.34 6.42
CA ILE A 556 8.25 -29.46 5.82
C ILE A 556 6.73 -29.20 5.86
N PRO A 557 6.09 -28.88 7.00
CA PRO A 557 4.66 -28.54 7.02
C PRO A 557 4.31 -27.36 6.11
N SER A 558 5.19 -26.36 6.05
CA SER A 558 5.03 -25.18 5.18
C SER A 558 5.00 -25.55 3.70
N ILE A 559 5.92 -26.41 3.26
CA ILE A 559 5.98 -26.94 1.89
C ILE A 559 4.75 -27.77 1.56
N THR A 560 4.37 -28.71 2.43
CA THR A 560 3.20 -29.57 2.23
C THR A 560 1.92 -28.75 2.13
N HIS A 561 1.75 -27.75 2.99
CA HIS A 561 0.61 -26.84 2.94
C HIS A 561 0.58 -26.03 1.64
N ALA A 562 1.72 -25.49 1.20
CA ALA A 562 1.82 -24.73 -0.04
C ALA A 562 1.40 -25.55 -1.28
N PHE A 563 1.89 -26.78 -1.41
CA PHE A 563 1.45 -27.68 -2.49
C PHE A 563 -0.03 -28.02 -2.40
N LYS A 564 -0.56 -28.25 -1.19
CA LYS A 564 -1.96 -28.60 -1.00
C LYS A 564 -2.89 -27.45 -1.38
N VAL A 565 -2.59 -26.22 -0.95
CA VAL A 565 -3.43 -25.04 -1.21
C VAL A 565 -3.33 -24.58 -2.67
N VAL A 566 -2.12 -24.52 -3.22
CA VAL A 566 -1.88 -23.89 -4.53
C VAL A 566 -2.04 -24.86 -5.70
N ALA A 567 -1.74 -26.14 -5.49
CA ALA A 567 -1.74 -27.14 -6.56
C ALA A 567 -2.67 -28.34 -6.28
N ASN A 568 -3.31 -28.42 -5.10
CA ASN A 568 -3.99 -29.63 -4.62
C ASN A 568 -3.12 -30.90 -4.78
N HIS A 569 -1.82 -30.76 -4.56
CA HIS A 569 -0.80 -31.80 -4.76
C HIS A 569 -0.25 -32.25 -3.41
N GLU A 570 0.09 -33.54 -3.29
CA GLU A 570 0.76 -34.10 -2.11
C GLU A 570 2.21 -34.41 -2.47
N PRO A 571 3.19 -33.61 -2.00
CA PRO A 571 4.59 -33.83 -2.33
C PRO A 571 5.13 -35.09 -1.63
N PRO A 572 6.07 -35.83 -2.25
CA PRO A 572 6.66 -37.02 -1.66
C PRO A 572 7.52 -36.68 -0.42
N MET A 573 7.05 -37.08 0.76
CA MET A 573 7.70 -36.81 2.05
C MET A 573 8.01 -38.08 2.85
N ASP A 574 7.72 -39.25 2.29
CA ASP A 574 7.91 -40.58 2.89
C ASP A 574 9.31 -41.14 2.63
N PHE A 575 10.05 -41.50 3.67
CA PHE A 575 11.43 -42.00 3.54
C PHE A 575 11.78 -43.04 4.61
N ASP A 576 12.77 -43.88 4.30
CA ASP A 576 13.30 -44.92 5.21
C ASP A 576 14.60 -44.47 5.88
N SER A 577 15.35 -43.59 5.22
CA SER A 577 16.61 -43.04 5.72
C SER A 577 16.83 -41.62 5.20
N GLN A 578 17.74 -40.89 5.83
CA GLN A 578 18.09 -39.53 5.44
C GLN A 578 19.58 -39.27 5.68
N GLU A 579 20.17 -38.43 4.84
CA GLU A 579 21.52 -37.92 4.96
C GLU A 579 21.47 -36.39 5.05
N ARG A 580 22.34 -35.82 5.88
CA ARG A 580 22.45 -34.37 6.02
C ARG A 580 23.82 -33.89 5.61
N SER A 581 23.86 -32.83 4.80
CA SER A 581 25.06 -32.09 4.45
C SER A 581 24.83 -30.61 4.70
N GLY A 582 25.33 -30.10 5.83
CA GLY A 582 25.15 -28.71 6.24
C GLY A 582 23.68 -28.34 6.44
N ASN A 583 23.16 -27.48 5.56
CA ASN A 583 21.79 -26.99 5.55
C ASN A 583 20.87 -27.72 4.54
N THR A 584 21.35 -28.84 3.99
CA THR A 584 20.62 -29.71 3.07
C THR A 584 20.33 -31.06 3.73
N LEU A 585 19.08 -31.49 3.63
CA LEU A 585 18.59 -32.81 4.00
C LEU A 585 18.19 -33.56 2.71
N LYS A 586 18.77 -34.74 2.53
CA LYS A 586 18.44 -35.65 1.44
C LYS A 586 17.81 -36.89 2.03
N ALA A 587 16.55 -37.15 1.68
CA ALA A 587 15.82 -38.30 2.17
C ALA A 587 15.76 -39.39 1.10
N PHE A 588 15.80 -40.65 1.53
CA PHE A 588 15.85 -41.82 0.64
C PHE A 588 14.73 -42.81 0.98
N LYS A 589 14.16 -43.41 -0.06
CA LYS A 589 13.19 -44.50 0.05
C LYS A 589 13.59 -45.64 -0.88
N ASN A 590 13.70 -46.86 -0.36
CA ASN A 590 14.21 -48.03 -1.09
C ASN A 590 15.59 -47.77 -1.78
N GLY A 591 16.46 -46.97 -1.14
CA GLY A 591 17.77 -46.61 -1.67
C GLY A 591 17.78 -45.50 -2.74
N ASN A 592 16.62 -45.07 -3.24
CA ASN A 592 16.50 -43.96 -4.19
C ASN A 592 16.27 -42.63 -3.46
N THR A 593 16.70 -41.52 -4.06
CA THR A 593 16.43 -40.18 -3.52
C THR A 593 14.93 -39.93 -3.58
N ARG A 594 14.30 -39.67 -2.43
CA ARG A 594 12.89 -39.31 -2.37
C ARG A 594 12.67 -37.82 -2.45
N PHE A 595 13.44 -37.06 -1.67
CA PHE A 595 13.44 -35.61 -1.76
C PHE A 595 14.76 -35.01 -1.31
N GLU A 596 14.99 -33.78 -1.77
CA GLU A 596 16.06 -32.91 -1.32
C GLU A 596 15.43 -31.63 -0.79
N LEU A 597 15.82 -31.24 0.43
CA LEU A 597 15.32 -30.06 1.11
C LEU A 597 16.48 -29.24 1.64
N GLN A 598 16.57 -27.98 1.25
CA GLN A 598 17.59 -27.05 1.71
C GLN A 598 16.95 -25.80 2.31
N VAL A 599 17.44 -25.35 3.46
CA VAL A 599 17.00 -24.08 4.08
C VAL A 599 18.21 -23.17 4.27
N ASP A 600 18.18 -21.98 3.68
CA ASP A 600 19.29 -21.03 3.83
C ASP A 600 19.18 -20.17 5.11
N ASN A 601 20.16 -19.28 5.30
CA ASN A 601 20.23 -18.40 6.47
C ASN A 601 19.13 -17.32 6.49
N GLU A 602 18.43 -17.11 5.38
CA GLU A 602 17.28 -16.21 5.27
C GLU A 602 15.95 -16.96 5.47
N HIS A 603 16.00 -18.22 5.94
CA HIS A 603 14.86 -19.12 6.10
C HIS A 603 14.10 -19.39 4.79
N ARG A 604 14.79 -19.34 3.64
CA ARG A 604 14.20 -19.76 2.35
C ARG A 604 14.38 -21.27 2.19
N ALA A 605 13.27 -21.97 2.08
CA ALA A 605 13.24 -23.42 1.84
C ALA A 605 13.17 -23.71 0.34
N THR A 606 14.08 -24.55 -0.15
CA THR A 606 14.04 -25.10 -1.50
C THR A 606 13.84 -26.61 -1.40
N TYR A 607 12.79 -27.11 -2.05
CA TYR A 607 12.42 -28.52 -2.02
C TYR A 607 12.32 -29.08 -3.43
N ARG A 608 12.81 -30.31 -3.60
CA ARG A 608 12.61 -31.14 -4.79
C ARG A 608 12.18 -32.53 -4.37
N GLY A 609 11.02 -32.95 -4.84
CA GLY A 609 10.48 -34.30 -4.65
C GLY A 609 10.66 -35.17 -5.89
N PHE A 610 10.88 -36.46 -5.69
CA PHE A 610 11.09 -37.45 -6.76
C PHE A 610 10.12 -38.63 -6.62
N ASN A 611 9.67 -39.15 -7.77
CA ASN A 611 8.89 -40.38 -7.89
C ASN A 611 9.78 -41.63 -7.63
N GLU A 612 9.16 -42.80 -7.54
CA GLU A 612 9.89 -44.07 -7.33
C GLU A 612 10.84 -44.43 -8.49
N ASP A 613 10.52 -43.96 -9.70
CA ASP A 613 11.35 -44.11 -10.91
C ASP A 613 12.49 -43.07 -11.00
N GLY A 614 12.61 -42.18 -10.00
CA GLY A 614 13.60 -41.11 -9.97
C GLY A 614 13.23 -39.86 -10.78
N ALA A 615 12.06 -39.84 -11.43
CA ALA A 615 11.56 -38.63 -12.09
C ALA A 615 11.25 -37.52 -11.08
N ILE A 616 11.49 -36.26 -11.44
CA ILE A 616 11.04 -35.12 -10.61
C ILE A 616 9.52 -35.16 -10.52
N ASN A 617 9.01 -35.10 -9.29
CA ASN A 617 7.59 -35.05 -8.97
C ASN A 617 7.11 -33.61 -8.78
N SER A 618 7.86 -32.83 -8.00
CA SER A 618 7.48 -31.48 -7.62
C SER A 618 8.69 -30.69 -7.15
N GLU A 619 8.65 -29.37 -7.33
CA GLU A 619 9.67 -28.46 -6.82
C GLU A 619 9.02 -27.20 -6.27
N ILE A 620 9.58 -26.63 -5.20
CA ILE A 620 9.12 -25.35 -4.66
C ILE A 620 10.29 -24.58 -4.05
N ARG A 621 10.24 -23.25 -4.16
CA ARG A 621 11.00 -22.34 -3.30
C ARG A 621 10.06 -21.44 -2.53
N LEU A 622 10.16 -21.53 -1.21
CA LEU A 622 9.26 -20.91 -0.25
C LEU A 622 10.04 -20.03 0.71
N VAL A 623 9.48 -18.87 1.04
CA VAL A 623 9.99 -17.99 2.09
C VAL A 623 8.99 -17.97 3.23
N ASP A 624 9.40 -18.44 4.41
CA ASP A 624 8.59 -18.32 5.63
C ASP A 624 8.74 -16.91 6.22
N GLY A 625 7.64 -16.30 6.65
CA GLY A 625 7.63 -15.02 7.37
C GLY A 625 6.37 -14.84 8.21
N HIS A 626 6.36 -13.80 9.06
CA HIS A 626 5.23 -13.53 9.95
C HIS A 626 3.94 -13.16 9.20
N ALA A 627 4.06 -12.46 8.07
CA ALA A 627 2.92 -12.07 7.22
C ALA A 627 2.37 -13.21 6.35
N GLY A 628 2.76 -14.47 6.62
CA GLY A 628 2.39 -15.63 5.83
C GLY A 628 3.55 -16.18 5.01
N LYS A 629 3.26 -17.16 4.15
CA LYS A 629 4.27 -17.85 3.37
C LYS A 629 4.27 -17.29 1.95
N ARG A 630 5.44 -16.99 1.40
CA ARG A 630 5.56 -16.55 -0.01
C ARG A 630 6.22 -17.62 -0.84
N ILE A 631 5.50 -18.12 -1.83
CA ILE A 631 6.05 -18.98 -2.88
C ILE A 631 6.76 -18.08 -3.90
N GLU A 632 8.08 -18.23 -4.02
CA GLU A 632 8.83 -17.60 -5.12
C GLU A 632 8.47 -18.30 -6.43
N TRP A 633 8.52 -19.63 -6.42
CA TRP A 633 8.07 -20.48 -7.52
C TRP A 633 7.65 -21.86 -7.01
N LEU A 634 6.68 -22.48 -7.69
CA LEU A 634 6.17 -23.83 -7.43
C LEU A 634 5.90 -24.54 -8.76
N LYS A 635 6.35 -25.80 -8.86
CA LYS A 635 6.16 -26.66 -10.04
C LYS A 635 5.65 -28.04 -9.63
N VAL A 636 4.69 -28.56 -10.38
CA VAL A 636 4.24 -29.96 -10.27
C VAL A 636 4.43 -30.65 -11.62
N PHE A 637 4.94 -31.87 -11.59
CA PHE A 637 5.28 -32.65 -12.77
C PHE A 637 4.41 -33.91 -12.86
N PHE A 638 4.03 -34.28 -14.09
CA PHE A 638 3.41 -35.55 -14.41
C PHE A 638 4.05 -36.09 -15.70
N ASN A 639 4.55 -37.33 -15.68
CA ASN A 639 5.29 -37.93 -16.80
C ASN A 639 6.40 -37.01 -17.36
N HIS A 640 7.22 -36.45 -16.46
CA HIS A 640 8.32 -35.51 -16.78
C HIS A 640 7.90 -34.17 -17.42
N GLN A 641 6.61 -33.86 -17.48
CA GLN A 641 6.10 -32.58 -17.98
C GLN A 641 5.57 -31.73 -16.84
N VAL A 642 5.82 -30.41 -16.89
CA VAL A 642 5.25 -29.45 -15.94
C VAL A 642 3.75 -29.33 -16.22
N VAL A 643 2.92 -29.76 -15.27
CA VAL A 643 1.45 -29.65 -15.37
C VAL A 643 0.91 -28.41 -14.65
N LEU A 644 1.69 -27.84 -13.73
CA LEU A 644 1.36 -26.60 -13.03
C LEU A 644 2.63 -25.84 -12.69
N GLU A 645 2.61 -24.53 -12.94
CA GLU A 645 3.66 -23.60 -12.55
C GLU A 645 3.04 -22.32 -11.99
N LYS A 646 3.55 -21.87 -10.84
CA LYS A 646 3.12 -20.64 -10.16
C LYS A 646 4.33 -19.86 -9.68
N HIS A 647 4.20 -18.53 -9.69
CA HIS A 647 5.26 -17.59 -9.29
C HIS A 647 4.69 -16.51 -8.39
N ASN A 648 5.45 -16.09 -7.38
CA ASN A 648 5.12 -14.97 -6.47
C ASN A 648 3.71 -15.05 -5.83
N VAL A 649 3.35 -16.23 -5.31
CA VAL A 649 2.05 -16.47 -4.68
C VAL A 649 2.18 -16.37 -3.16
N ASN A 650 1.32 -15.60 -2.50
CA ASN A 650 1.18 -15.60 -1.04
C ASN A 650 0.21 -16.73 -0.63
N VAL A 651 0.56 -17.50 0.41
CA VAL A 651 -0.19 -18.66 0.92
C VAL A 651 -0.37 -18.59 2.42
#